data_AF-U1I558-F1
#
_entry.id   AF-U1I558-F1
#
_cell.length_a   1.000
_cell.length_b   1.000
_cell.length_c   1.000
_cell.angle_alpha   90.00
_cell.angle_beta   90.00
_cell.angle_gamma   90.00
#
_symmetry.space_group_name_H-M   'P 1'
#
loop_
_entity.id
_entity.type
_entity.pdbx_description
1 polymer ?
#
loop_
_entity_poly.entity_id
_entity_poly.type
_entity_poly.pdbx_seq_one_letter_code
_entity_poly.pdbx_strand_id
1 'polypeptide(L)'
;VNAPDTTPLAFDSESKPTVADGGNKVILNLNGKATSDHTADTFEGNKATLIFGDATSSNEKVHTLTGAGNGRIAVYNPKLDWDMRTSDDGTGTQQDHAPGWGYDEEALRRDAAYNSYNPDDNRAYFYKWTGASDAADIILVENVQTDPDNGDTKVQGMIASEAKGSETKQVRFALDTLGGGNDYIKAKGVGGHVKIKTNEGDDVIELAYMNGRKGVGVPFYDGSNQIDMGDDNDKLLVTSHSSDQGIWQLGYDNGSLYYTNAKIDMGEGNNEVSISHNIIAGAEDGSGNYIRFGSGDDKLTVGGYIGGESASVATGYKSSNIIDLGGGHNTVQVGGIYTSDTTKFLMVSDGSSNVTFNGYIGGRSSMMMGDGDDTVVVKGNAEFNSDPYYWLDGAFIKNMEEGAKNDMYKGFYETAFKQKVSDKLVSAINRAGAGSEAVLGAKGLNPNETNMDNARKIGTRIDLGNGENTLSISGSVLRLNYLGGTDSDTVTLGETSESRFWMGNGTNTLSLGSSSSIGYSGGTGTDTITINGSVNNNSTFNIGSGDNSITIRGNAEQTWIGVSNNDQGFAQSGNDTVTIGGNFTGKGIDNEVINLGAGQDSVTISGKLQDSLIRMGDGNDSVTIRGIIDGQNRIDAGSGDDVITVTNQITSRNTQLIGGEGNDTFTVLYFRGDNQNAVSGGTGKDTLNITGNNNQFIVGYSSGWTNLWSIEEIVFKGTSGRNTIRIDEKSLTEDNNKSLYIKNQSTSSNTVDVNARYSSKSKQTLHEDRDSNGQDEAYSYTVYKFDGGYTLYIEDGIKII
;
A
#
# COMPACT_ATOMS: atom_id res chain seq x y z
N VAL A 1 -5.39 58.73 14.27
CA VAL A 1 -6.27 58.59 13.10
C VAL A 1 -5.96 57.23 12.54
N ASN A 2 -6.79 56.23 12.86
CA ASN A 2 -6.58 54.88 12.33
C ASN A 2 -6.89 54.93 10.83
N ALA A 3 -6.05 54.28 10.02
CA ALA A 3 -6.30 54.12 8.60
C ALA A 3 -7.72 53.55 8.39
N PRO A 4 -8.44 53.94 7.32
CA PRO A 4 -9.71 53.32 7.00
C PRO A 4 -9.49 51.81 6.89
N ASP A 5 -10.36 51.03 7.52
CA ASP A 5 -10.36 49.57 7.37
C ASP A 5 -10.62 49.28 5.89
N THR A 6 -9.61 48.75 5.19
CA THR A 6 -9.68 48.48 3.74
C THR A 6 -10.04 47.04 3.45
N THR A 7 -10.07 46.18 4.47
CA THR A 7 -10.47 44.78 4.32
C THR A 7 -11.95 44.74 3.95
N PRO A 8 -12.34 44.09 2.84
CA PRO A 8 -13.74 43.91 2.51
C PRO A 8 -14.51 43.23 3.66
N LEU A 9 -15.74 43.68 3.90
CA LEU A 9 -16.64 43.02 4.84
C LEU A 9 -16.84 41.55 4.43
N ALA A 10 -16.61 40.62 5.37
CA ALA A 10 -16.83 39.19 5.20
C ALA A 10 -17.43 38.58 6.47
N PHE A 11 -18.08 37.44 6.31
CA PHE A 11 -18.58 36.63 7.42
C PHE A 11 -17.43 35.87 8.10
N ASP A 12 -17.41 35.86 9.43
CA ASP A 12 -16.48 35.03 10.21
C ASP A 12 -17.05 33.61 10.35
N SER A 13 -16.76 32.76 9.36
CA SER A 13 -17.30 31.40 9.25
C SER A 13 -16.93 30.49 10.42
N GLU A 14 -15.78 30.72 11.07
CA GLU A 14 -15.34 30.00 12.27
C GLU A 14 -16.27 30.21 13.47
N SER A 15 -16.93 31.37 13.53
CA SER A 15 -17.83 31.71 14.63
C SER A 15 -19.18 30.99 14.59
N LYS A 16 -19.52 30.42 13.43
CA LYS A 16 -20.80 29.78 13.05
C LYS A 16 -22.03 30.67 13.24
N PRO A 17 -22.94 30.74 12.25
CA PRO A 17 -24.16 31.53 12.39
C PRO A 17 -25.12 30.84 13.38
N THR A 18 -25.86 31.65 14.14
CA THR A 18 -26.91 31.15 15.04
C THR A 18 -28.27 31.56 14.51
N VAL A 19 -29.14 30.57 14.31
CA VAL A 19 -30.56 30.81 14.03
C VAL A 19 -31.37 30.58 15.32
N ALA A 20 -32.30 31.49 15.61
CA ALA A 20 -33.11 31.48 16.81
C ALA A 20 -34.57 31.84 16.50
N ASP A 21 -35.42 31.72 17.52
CA ASP A 21 -36.84 32.09 17.47
C ASP A 21 -37.61 31.46 16.30
N GLY A 22 -37.27 30.21 15.94
CA GLY A 22 -37.90 29.45 14.87
C GLY A 22 -37.61 30.00 13.46
N GLY A 23 -36.40 30.51 13.23
CA GLY A 23 -35.98 31.08 11.94
C GLY A 23 -36.20 32.59 11.82
N ASN A 24 -36.82 33.24 12.81
CA ASN A 24 -37.09 34.68 12.77
C ASN A 24 -35.88 35.55 13.13
N LYS A 25 -34.79 34.95 13.61
CA LYS A 25 -33.62 35.67 14.08
C LYS A 25 -32.34 34.97 13.65
N VAL A 26 -31.47 35.70 12.97
CA VAL A 26 -30.14 35.23 12.57
C VAL A 26 -29.08 36.10 13.23
N ILE A 27 -28.05 35.48 13.81
CA ILE A 27 -26.95 36.15 14.48
C ILE A 27 -25.65 35.76 13.78
N LEU A 28 -24.91 36.76 13.30
CA LEU A 28 -23.65 36.61 12.58
C LEU A 28 -22.54 37.41 13.28
N ASN A 29 -21.32 36.89 13.26
CA ASN A 29 -20.13 37.69 13.55
C ASN A 29 -19.43 38.03 12.23
N LEU A 30 -19.02 39.29 12.11
CA LEU A 30 -18.42 39.83 10.91
C LEU A 30 -16.95 40.20 11.18
N ASN A 31 -16.13 40.26 10.14
CA ASN A 31 -14.75 40.74 10.28
C ASN A 31 -14.66 42.26 10.54
N GLY A 32 -15.75 43.00 10.37
CA GLY A 32 -15.79 44.46 10.52
C GLY A 32 -17.18 45.01 10.79
N LYS A 33 -17.29 46.34 10.82
CA LYS A 33 -18.57 47.03 10.98
C LYS A 33 -19.38 46.97 9.69
N ALA A 34 -20.69 46.80 9.82
CA ALA A 34 -21.63 46.77 8.71
C ALA A 34 -22.89 47.61 8.97
N THR A 35 -23.63 47.88 7.91
CA THR A 35 -25.01 48.39 7.92
C THR A 35 -25.92 47.41 7.16
N SER A 36 -27.19 47.35 7.52
CA SER A 36 -28.21 46.55 6.82
C SER A 36 -29.14 47.45 6.00
N ASP A 37 -29.68 46.93 4.92
CA ASP A 37 -30.82 47.50 4.18
C ASP A 37 -32.15 47.40 4.96
N HIS A 38 -32.17 46.65 6.07
CA HIS A 38 -33.34 46.48 6.95
C HIS A 38 -33.17 47.21 8.29
N THR A 39 -34.11 48.11 8.58
CA THR A 39 -34.06 48.95 9.79
C THR A 39 -34.30 48.21 11.12
N ALA A 40 -34.84 46.98 11.07
CA ALA A 40 -35.05 46.14 12.25
C ALA A 40 -33.78 45.42 12.71
N ASP A 41 -32.77 45.33 11.83
CA ASP A 41 -31.51 44.68 12.15
C ASP A 41 -30.67 45.55 13.08
N THR A 42 -29.94 44.89 13.97
CA THR A 42 -29.14 45.58 15.00
C THR A 42 -27.70 45.10 14.98
N PHE A 43 -26.78 46.01 15.33
CA PHE A 43 -25.35 45.75 15.33
C PHE A 43 -24.74 46.09 16.69
N GLU A 44 -24.08 45.10 17.32
CA GLU A 44 -23.29 45.27 18.54
C GLU A 44 -21.81 45.05 18.20
N GLY A 45 -21.11 46.12 17.83
CA GLY A 45 -19.74 46.01 17.31
C GLY A 45 -19.75 45.33 15.93
N ASN A 46 -19.12 44.16 15.85
CA ASN A 46 -19.07 43.34 14.63
C ASN A 46 -20.15 42.24 14.59
N LYS A 47 -20.99 42.17 15.63
CA LYS A 47 -22.08 41.19 15.71
C LYS A 47 -23.34 41.76 15.09
N ALA A 48 -23.83 41.14 14.03
CA ALA A 48 -25.10 41.47 13.40
C ALA A 48 -26.22 40.56 13.93
N THR A 49 -27.38 41.15 14.24
CA THR A 49 -28.60 40.42 14.58
C THR A 49 -29.68 40.83 13.59
N LEU A 50 -30.04 39.91 12.71
CA LEU A 50 -31.00 40.11 11.63
C LEU A 50 -32.37 39.57 12.03
N ILE A 51 -33.42 40.32 11.71
CA ILE A 51 -34.80 39.99 12.10
C ILE A 51 -35.63 39.70 10.85
N PHE A 52 -35.99 38.43 10.68
CA PHE A 52 -36.75 37.95 9.53
C PHE A 52 -38.24 37.78 9.84
N GLY A 53 -39.09 38.11 8.85
CA GLY A 53 -40.52 37.84 8.85
C GLY A 53 -40.86 36.47 8.23
N ASP A 54 -42.09 36.26 7.77
CA ASP A 54 -42.61 34.95 7.31
C ASP A 54 -42.14 34.50 5.92
N ALA A 55 -41.24 35.27 5.31
CA ALA A 55 -40.63 35.02 4.00
C ALA A 55 -41.59 35.19 2.81
N THR A 56 -42.80 35.72 3.02
CA THR A 56 -43.79 35.87 1.92
C THR A 56 -43.54 37.12 1.07
N SER A 57 -43.14 38.25 1.68
CA SER A 57 -42.89 39.49 0.94
C SER A 57 -41.44 39.58 0.45
N SER A 58 -41.22 40.25 -0.69
CA SER A 58 -39.89 40.31 -1.32
C SER A 58 -38.80 40.94 -0.43
N ASN A 59 -39.17 41.85 0.46
CA ASN A 59 -38.27 42.46 1.45
C ASN A 59 -38.03 41.58 2.69
N GLU A 60 -38.69 40.44 2.83
CA GLU A 60 -38.45 39.52 3.96
C GLU A 60 -37.61 38.31 3.56
N LYS A 61 -37.23 38.20 2.28
CA LYS A 61 -36.53 37.03 1.76
C LYS A 61 -35.02 37.11 1.87
N VAL A 62 -34.44 38.31 1.82
CA VAL A 62 -32.99 38.52 1.88
C VAL A 62 -32.69 39.85 2.56
N HIS A 63 -31.73 39.86 3.46
CA HIS A 63 -31.18 41.06 4.07
C HIS A 63 -29.75 41.25 3.55
N THR A 64 -29.41 42.45 3.06
CA THR A 64 -28.08 42.75 2.55
C THR A 64 -27.30 43.59 3.53
N LEU A 65 -26.15 43.07 3.95
CA LEU A 65 -25.18 43.80 4.75
C LEU A 65 -24.14 44.46 3.85
N THR A 66 -23.71 45.67 4.20
CA THR A 66 -22.66 46.41 3.48
C THR A 66 -21.67 46.97 4.49
N GLY A 67 -20.38 46.87 4.18
CA GLY A 67 -19.33 47.34 5.08
C GLY A 67 -18.12 47.91 4.36
N ALA A 68 -16.97 47.85 5.03
CA ALA A 68 -15.69 48.31 4.50
C ALA A 68 -15.32 47.63 3.18
N GLY A 69 -14.47 48.29 2.38
CA GLY A 69 -13.94 47.74 1.13
C GLY A 69 -14.98 47.43 0.05
N ASN A 70 -16.21 47.96 0.14
CA ASN A 70 -17.37 47.57 -0.67
C ASN A 70 -17.79 46.10 -0.50
N GLY A 71 -17.37 45.43 0.58
CA GLY A 71 -17.82 44.07 0.88
C GLY A 71 -19.31 44.04 1.20
N ARG A 72 -19.99 43.01 0.67
CA ARG A 72 -21.43 42.80 0.82
C ARG A 72 -21.70 41.36 1.20
N ILE A 73 -22.76 41.15 1.99
CA ILE A 73 -23.21 39.83 2.41
C ILE A 73 -24.73 39.78 2.25
N ALA A 74 -25.24 38.85 1.45
CA ALA A 74 -26.65 38.56 1.30
C ALA A 74 -27.04 37.42 2.25
N VAL A 75 -27.94 37.69 3.19
CA VAL A 75 -28.40 36.70 4.17
C VAL A 75 -29.84 36.34 3.85
N TYR A 76 -30.05 35.08 3.47
CA TYR A 76 -31.35 34.58 3.06
C TYR A 76 -32.18 34.16 4.27
N ASN A 77 -33.50 34.41 4.20
CA ASN A 77 -34.41 34.07 5.28
C ASN A 77 -34.39 32.55 5.53
N PRO A 78 -34.18 32.09 6.78
CA PRO A 78 -34.03 30.66 7.05
C PRO A 78 -35.24 29.78 6.77
N LYS A 79 -36.40 30.40 6.52
CA LYS A 79 -37.69 29.74 6.25
C LYS A 79 -38.01 29.65 4.76
N LEU A 80 -37.06 29.94 3.88
CA LEU A 80 -37.24 29.76 2.44
C LEU A 80 -37.19 28.28 2.08
N ASP A 81 -37.93 27.91 1.03
CA ASP A 81 -37.96 26.53 0.54
C ASP A 81 -36.80 26.21 -0.42
N TRP A 82 -36.18 25.06 -0.20
CA TRP A 82 -35.01 24.52 -0.92
C TRP A 82 -35.19 23.06 -1.36
N ASP A 83 -36.40 22.49 -1.22
CA ASP A 83 -36.72 21.11 -1.64
C ASP A 83 -37.64 21.09 -2.87
N MET A 84 -37.07 20.74 -4.03
CA MET A 84 -37.74 20.88 -5.32
C MET A 84 -38.57 19.67 -5.75
N ARG A 85 -39.82 19.92 -6.11
CA ARG A 85 -40.80 18.97 -6.66
C ARG A 85 -41.41 19.48 -7.95
N THR A 86 -41.91 18.55 -8.76
CA THR A 86 -42.63 18.91 -10.00
C THR A 86 -43.94 19.68 -9.78
N SER A 87 -44.46 19.72 -8.56
CA SER A 87 -45.59 20.56 -8.18
C SER A 87 -45.19 22.02 -8.01
N ASP A 88 -43.91 22.27 -7.74
CA ASP A 88 -43.42 23.58 -7.35
C ASP A 88 -43.23 24.42 -8.60
N ASP A 89 -43.45 25.72 -8.46
CA ASP A 89 -43.48 26.61 -9.59
C ASP A 89 -42.30 27.57 -9.55
N GLY A 90 -41.41 27.47 -10.54
CA GLY A 90 -40.26 28.38 -10.64
C GLY A 90 -40.62 29.86 -10.93
N THR A 91 -41.88 30.29 -10.72
CA THR A 91 -42.40 31.62 -11.11
C THR A 91 -43.44 32.29 -10.16
N GLY A 92 -43.79 31.73 -9.00
CA GLY A 92 -44.39 32.53 -7.89
C GLY A 92 -45.86 32.29 -7.51
N THR A 93 -46.39 31.07 -7.65
CA THR A 93 -47.64 30.62 -7.03
C THR A 93 -47.39 30.27 -5.57
N GLN A 94 -46.28 29.58 -5.29
CA GLN A 94 -45.71 29.45 -3.96
C GLN A 94 -44.77 30.65 -3.69
N GLN A 95 -44.98 31.33 -2.56
CA GLN A 95 -44.27 32.58 -2.21
C GLN A 95 -43.07 32.36 -1.26
N ASP A 96 -42.77 31.13 -0.92
CA ASP A 96 -41.75 30.64 0.02
C ASP A 96 -40.36 30.45 -0.61
N HIS A 97 -40.24 30.54 -1.93
CA HIS A 97 -38.95 30.46 -2.63
C HIS A 97 -38.05 31.70 -2.44
N ALA A 98 -36.73 31.49 -2.38
CA ALA A 98 -35.71 32.54 -2.34
C ALA A 98 -35.76 33.53 -3.55
N PRO A 99 -35.17 34.73 -3.47
CA PRO A 99 -34.90 35.53 -4.66
C PRO A 99 -33.86 34.80 -5.52
N GLY A 100 -34.02 34.79 -6.85
CA GLY A 100 -33.07 34.15 -7.77
C GLY A 100 -33.50 32.79 -8.34
N TRP A 101 -34.68 32.29 -7.98
CA TRP A 101 -35.23 31.05 -8.54
C TRP A 101 -35.65 31.18 -10.00
N GLY A 102 -35.45 30.09 -10.73
CA GLY A 102 -35.88 29.90 -12.11
C GLY A 102 -35.68 28.46 -12.56
N TYR A 103 -35.54 28.28 -13.87
CA TYR A 103 -35.32 26.98 -14.50
C TYR A 103 -33.95 26.91 -15.15
N ASP A 104 -33.28 25.76 -15.04
CA ASP A 104 -32.02 25.50 -15.75
C ASP A 104 -32.29 25.20 -17.23
N GLU A 105 -32.54 26.26 -17.98
CA GLU A 105 -32.79 26.24 -19.42
C GLU A 105 -31.64 25.64 -20.23
N GLU A 106 -30.41 25.73 -19.73
CA GLU A 106 -29.24 25.22 -20.42
C GLU A 106 -29.13 23.70 -20.23
N ALA A 107 -29.23 23.22 -18.99
CA ALA A 107 -29.27 21.78 -18.70
C ALA A 107 -30.47 21.12 -19.39
N LEU A 108 -31.64 21.75 -19.36
CA LEU A 108 -32.84 21.27 -20.05
C LEU A 108 -32.63 21.12 -21.55
N ARG A 109 -32.06 22.14 -22.22
CA ARG A 109 -31.80 22.06 -23.67
C ARG A 109 -30.78 21.00 -24.03
N ARG A 110 -29.73 20.84 -23.22
CA ARG A 110 -28.74 19.77 -23.40
C ARG A 110 -29.39 18.40 -23.28
N ASP A 111 -30.14 18.17 -22.21
CA ASP A 111 -30.83 16.90 -21.96
C ASP A 111 -31.87 16.56 -23.03
N ALA A 112 -32.67 17.55 -23.45
CA ALA A 112 -33.63 17.41 -24.53
C ALA A 112 -32.97 17.05 -25.87
N ALA A 113 -31.82 17.65 -26.18
CA ALA A 113 -31.05 17.32 -27.37
C ALA A 113 -30.50 15.89 -27.33
N TYR A 114 -30.03 15.42 -26.16
CA TYR A 114 -29.55 14.04 -25.98
C TYR A 114 -30.65 13.01 -26.12
N ASN A 115 -31.80 13.26 -25.48
CA ASN A 115 -32.90 12.31 -25.39
C ASN A 115 -33.97 12.48 -26.48
N SER A 116 -33.80 13.44 -27.40
CA SER A 116 -34.70 13.71 -28.53
C SER A 116 -36.16 13.97 -28.10
N TYR A 117 -36.38 14.79 -27.07
CA TYR A 117 -37.71 15.22 -26.64
C TYR A 117 -37.89 16.76 -26.73
N ASN A 118 -39.12 17.25 -26.62
CA ASN A 118 -39.40 18.68 -26.58
C ASN A 118 -39.10 19.26 -25.17
N PRO A 119 -38.16 20.22 -25.01
CA PRO A 119 -37.78 20.74 -23.69
C PRO A 119 -38.95 21.27 -22.86
N ASP A 120 -39.96 21.87 -23.49
CA ASP A 120 -41.12 22.44 -22.78
C ASP A 120 -41.89 21.38 -21.96
N ASP A 121 -41.88 20.12 -22.39
CA ASP A 121 -42.59 19.03 -21.71
C ASP A 121 -41.94 18.62 -20.39
N ASN A 122 -40.66 18.95 -20.18
CA ASN A 122 -39.88 18.55 -19.00
C ASN A 122 -39.28 19.74 -18.24
N ARG A 123 -39.71 20.97 -18.54
CA ARG A 123 -39.18 22.17 -17.89
C ARG A 123 -39.30 22.14 -16.36
N ALA A 124 -40.41 21.61 -15.84
CA ALA A 124 -40.67 21.42 -14.40
C ALA A 124 -39.81 20.33 -13.71
N TYR A 125 -38.73 19.89 -14.34
CA TYR A 125 -37.75 18.97 -13.76
C TYR A 125 -36.36 19.61 -13.64
N PHE A 126 -36.17 20.85 -14.06
CA PHE A 126 -34.86 21.51 -14.13
C PHE A 126 -34.93 22.85 -13.41
N TYR A 127 -34.74 22.83 -12.09
CA TYR A 127 -34.76 24.04 -11.26
C TYR A 127 -33.35 24.61 -11.13
N LYS A 128 -33.26 25.93 -11.11
CA LYS A 128 -32.02 26.66 -10.84
C LYS A 128 -32.29 27.78 -9.85
N TRP A 129 -31.36 27.96 -8.92
CA TRP A 129 -31.25 29.15 -8.10
C TRP A 129 -29.89 29.81 -8.36
N THR A 130 -29.90 31.14 -8.45
CA THR A 130 -28.68 31.95 -8.54
C THR A 130 -28.60 32.95 -7.41
N GLY A 131 -27.44 32.97 -6.75
CA GLY A 131 -27.07 33.89 -5.69
C GLY A 131 -26.74 35.30 -6.15
N ALA A 132 -26.19 36.09 -5.24
CA ALA A 132 -25.84 37.48 -5.48
C ALA A 132 -24.42 37.61 -6.04
N SER A 133 -24.27 37.91 -7.33
CA SER A 133 -22.95 38.01 -8.00
C SER A 133 -21.97 39.07 -7.45
N ASP A 134 -22.39 39.88 -6.48
CA ASP A 134 -21.59 40.96 -5.87
C ASP A 134 -21.58 40.92 -4.34
N ALA A 135 -22.02 39.80 -3.73
CA ALA A 135 -22.09 39.64 -2.28
C ALA A 135 -21.94 38.15 -1.90
N ALA A 136 -21.25 37.88 -0.81
CA ALA A 136 -21.23 36.54 -0.21
C ALA A 136 -22.64 36.12 0.20
N ASP A 137 -23.02 34.87 -0.07
CA ASP A 137 -24.34 34.31 0.18
C ASP A 137 -24.34 33.44 1.45
N ILE A 138 -25.18 33.83 2.41
CA ILE A 138 -25.40 33.09 3.66
C ILE A 138 -26.76 32.39 3.61
N ILE A 139 -26.72 31.08 3.38
CA ILE A 139 -27.89 30.21 3.21
C ILE A 139 -28.03 29.32 4.44
N LEU A 140 -29.06 29.55 5.25
CA LEU A 140 -29.33 28.79 6.48
C LEU A 140 -30.68 28.08 6.35
N VAL A 141 -30.69 26.79 6.02
CA VAL A 141 -31.91 26.03 5.80
C VAL A 141 -32.39 25.40 7.11
N GLU A 142 -33.41 25.99 7.73
CA GLU A 142 -33.93 25.52 9.02
C GLU A 142 -34.89 24.34 8.88
N ASN A 143 -34.95 23.52 9.94
CA ASN A 143 -35.90 22.41 10.06
C ASN A 143 -37.28 22.93 10.49
N VAL A 144 -37.89 23.71 9.61
CA VAL A 144 -39.21 24.32 9.77
C VAL A 144 -40.05 23.98 8.54
N GLN A 145 -41.38 23.98 8.72
CA GLN A 145 -42.27 23.81 7.59
C GLN A 145 -42.25 25.09 6.73
N THR A 146 -41.57 25.03 5.60
CA THR A 146 -41.49 26.10 4.60
C THR A 146 -42.61 25.98 3.58
N ASP A 147 -42.90 24.75 3.14
CA ASP A 147 -43.99 24.44 2.20
C ASP A 147 -45.27 23.96 2.94
N PRO A 148 -46.43 24.63 2.73
CA PRO A 148 -47.71 24.17 3.27
C PRO A 148 -48.16 22.79 2.77
N ASP A 149 -47.67 22.34 1.61
CA ASP A 149 -48.04 21.07 0.98
C ASP A 149 -47.25 19.87 1.53
N ASN A 150 -46.19 20.07 2.33
CA ASN A 150 -45.38 19.00 2.91
C ASN A 150 -45.05 19.17 4.39
N GLY A 151 -45.84 18.51 5.24
CA GLY A 151 -45.63 18.45 6.68
C GLY A 151 -44.62 17.40 7.16
N ASP A 152 -43.91 16.70 6.27
CA ASP A 152 -42.97 15.65 6.68
C ASP A 152 -41.67 16.26 7.23
N THR A 153 -41.51 16.20 8.55
CA THR A 153 -40.29 16.66 9.25
C THR A 153 -38.99 15.98 8.80
N LYS A 154 -39.07 14.87 8.04
CA LYS A 154 -37.89 14.21 7.48
C LYS A 154 -37.27 14.99 6.33
N VAL A 155 -38.06 15.71 5.55
CA VAL A 155 -37.63 16.48 4.38
C VAL A 155 -37.41 17.97 4.68
N GLN A 156 -37.97 18.47 5.78
CA GLN A 156 -37.70 19.84 6.26
C GLN A 156 -36.20 20.04 6.55
N GLY A 157 -35.69 21.22 6.20
CA GLY A 157 -34.28 21.57 6.37
C GLY A 157 -33.33 21.03 5.29
N MET A 158 -33.86 20.38 4.24
CA MET A 158 -33.05 19.77 3.18
C MET A 158 -32.88 20.73 1.99
N ILE A 159 -31.71 20.66 1.35
CA ILE A 159 -31.49 21.17 -0.01
C ILE A 159 -31.65 19.95 -0.92
N ALA A 160 -32.77 19.84 -1.62
CA ALA A 160 -33.11 18.56 -2.25
C ALA A 160 -33.90 18.66 -3.55
N SER A 161 -33.98 17.53 -4.24
CA SER A 161 -34.90 17.32 -5.34
C SER A 161 -35.58 15.95 -5.25
N GLU A 162 -36.90 15.91 -5.45
CA GLU A 162 -37.66 14.68 -5.32
C GLU A 162 -37.55 13.74 -6.54
N ALA A 163 -37.43 12.46 -6.23
CA ALA A 163 -37.39 11.35 -7.18
C ALA A 163 -38.77 11.07 -7.76
N LYS A 164 -38.93 11.42 -9.05
CA LYS A 164 -40.11 11.14 -9.85
C LYS A 164 -39.74 10.37 -11.13
N GLY A 165 -40.39 9.22 -11.34
CA GLY A 165 -40.18 8.43 -12.56
C GLY A 165 -38.84 7.66 -12.57
N SER A 166 -38.26 7.48 -13.76
CA SER A 166 -36.93 6.88 -13.98
C SER A 166 -35.81 7.90 -13.77
N GLU A 167 -34.57 7.43 -13.60
CA GLU A 167 -33.35 8.25 -13.46
C GLU A 167 -33.27 9.45 -14.43
N THR A 168 -33.61 9.24 -15.71
CA THR A 168 -33.61 10.30 -16.74
C THR A 168 -34.73 11.33 -16.62
N LYS A 169 -35.64 11.17 -15.65
CA LYS A 169 -36.83 12.03 -15.43
C LYS A 169 -36.96 12.51 -13.97
N GLN A 170 -35.90 12.38 -13.17
CA GLN A 170 -35.90 12.92 -11.81
C GLN A 170 -35.76 14.45 -11.83
N VAL A 171 -36.29 15.10 -10.79
CA VAL A 171 -36.16 16.55 -10.60
C VAL A 171 -34.69 16.87 -10.31
N ARG A 172 -34.17 17.91 -10.96
CA ARG A 172 -32.80 18.40 -10.80
C ARG A 172 -32.84 19.80 -10.22
N PHE A 173 -31.91 20.08 -9.32
CA PHE A 173 -31.76 21.40 -8.72
C PHE A 173 -30.30 21.84 -8.79
N ALA A 174 -30.03 22.95 -9.49
CA ALA A 174 -28.75 23.63 -9.49
C ALA A 174 -28.79 24.88 -8.59
N LEU A 175 -27.99 24.88 -7.52
CA LEU A 175 -27.74 26.01 -6.64
C LEU A 175 -26.36 26.58 -7.00
N ASP A 176 -26.31 27.83 -7.42
CA ASP A 176 -25.09 28.51 -7.85
C ASP A 176 -25.02 29.89 -7.17
N THR A 177 -24.13 30.07 -6.20
CA THR A 177 -23.98 31.34 -5.45
C THR A 177 -23.41 32.46 -6.33
N LEU A 178 -22.82 32.11 -7.49
CA LEU A 178 -22.03 33.01 -8.34
C LEU A 178 -20.77 33.49 -7.60
N GLY A 179 -20.31 34.71 -7.85
CA GLY A 179 -19.17 35.29 -7.11
C GLY A 179 -19.66 36.25 -6.03
N GLY A 180 -18.75 36.85 -5.27
CA GLY A 180 -19.14 37.77 -4.18
C GLY A 180 -18.36 37.60 -2.88
N GLY A 181 -17.48 36.61 -2.81
CA GLY A 181 -16.65 36.27 -1.66
C GLY A 181 -17.25 35.12 -0.85
N ASN A 182 -16.68 34.89 0.34
CA ASN A 182 -16.88 33.68 1.15
C ASN A 182 -18.34 33.36 1.49
N ASP A 183 -18.89 32.36 0.81
CA ASP A 183 -20.23 31.83 1.00
C ASP A 183 -20.33 30.91 2.22
N TYR A 184 -21.53 30.83 2.79
CA TYR A 184 -21.81 29.92 3.89
C TYR A 184 -23.17 29.24 3.72
N ILE A 185 -23.15 27.92 3.57
CA ILE A 185 -24.36 27.11 3.43
C ILE A 185 -24.48 26.17 4.63
N LYS A 186 -25.64 26.18 5.28
CA LYS A 186 -25.96 25.22 6.34
C LYS A 186 -27.33 24.61 6.12
N ALA A 187 -27.40 23.28 6.15
CA ALA A 187 -28.65 22.54 5.99
C ALA A 187 -28.66 21.25 6.82
N LYS A 188 -29.85 20.70 7.05
CA LYS A 188 -30.01 19.34 7.60
C LYS A 188 -29.34 18.31 6.70
N GLY A 189 -29.42 18.49 5.38
CA GLY A 189 -28.72 17.63 4.45
C GLY A 189 -29.00 17.96 2.99
N VAL A 190 -28.37 17.19 2.12
CA VAL A 190 -28.58 17.24 0.66
C VAL A 190 -29.12 15.90 0.17
N GLY A 191 -30.07 15.93 -0.77
CA GLY A 191 -30.65 14.71 -1.34
C GLY A 191 -31.13 14.87 -2.78
N GLY A 192 -31.05 13.80 -3.57
CA GLY A 192 -31.50 13.82 -4.97
C GLY A 192 -30.47 14.39 -5.94
N HIS A 193 -30.88 14.70 -7.16
CA HIS A 193 -30.05 15.33 -8.19
C HIS A 193 -29.84 16.83 -7.92
N VAL A 194 -29.05 17.12 -6.90
CA VAL A 194 -28.66 18.47 -6.52
C VAL A 194 -27.23 18.75 -6.98
N LYS A 195 -26.99 19.92 -7.57
CA LYS A 195 -25.67 20.49 -7.80
C LYS A 195 -25.54 21.78 -6.99
N ILE A 196 -24.54 21.87 -6.13
CA ILE A 196 -24.19 23.09 -5.38
C ILE A 196 -22.87 23.60 -5.92
N LYS A 197 -22.81 24.89 -6.26
CA LYS A 197 -21.60 25.58 -6.69
C LYS A 197 -21.38 26.86 -5.89
N THR A 198 -20.20 27.01 -5.27
CA THR A 198 -19.86 28.19 -4.45
C THR A 198 -18.85 29.15 -5.13
N ASN A 199 -18.09 28.65 -6.11
CA ASN A 199 -17.26 29.41 -7.05
C ASN A 199 -15.98 30.06 -6.48
N GLU A 200 -16.04 31.21 -5.80
CA GLU A 200 -14.84 31.99 -5.41
C GLU A 200 -14.90 32.39 -3.94
N GLY A 201 -13.76 32.38 -3.25
CA GLY A 201 -13.67 32.71 -1.82
C GLY A 201 -13.54 31.48 -0.93
N ASP A 202 -13.15 31.70 0.34
CA ASP A 202 -13.01 30.60 1.30
C ASP A 202 -14.40 30.18 1.81
N ASP A 203 -15.04 29.26 1.12
CA ASP A 203 -16.44 28.88 1.30
C ASP A 203 -16.63 27.77 2.33
N VAL A 204 -17.81 27.75 2.98
CA VAL A 204 -18.12 26.71 3.98
C VAL A 204 -19.51 26.13 3.76
N ILE A 205 -19.58 24.79 3.63
CA ILE A 205 -20.83 24.03 3.64
C ILE A 205 -20.88 23.15 4.90
N GLU A 206 -21.92 23.33 5.73
CA GLU A 206 -22.23 22.49 6.89
C GLU A 206 -23.52 21.69 6.67
N LEU A 207 -23.40 20.37 6.53
CA LEU A 207 -24.51 19.43 6.38
C LEU A 207 -24.59 18.52 7.60
N ALA A 208 -25.77 18.03 7.97
CA ALA A 208 -25.86 16.93 8.93
C ALA A 208 -25.60 15.57 8.25
N TYR A 209 -26.14 15.35 7.04
CA TYR A 209 -25.90 14.14 6.24
C TYR A 209 -26.17 14.39 4.74
N MET A 210 -25.77 13.45 3.89
CA MET A 210 -26.09 13.39 2.46
C MET A 210 -26.84 12.09 2.16
N ASN A 211 -27.86 12.14 1.31
CA ASN A 211 -28.68 11.00 0.93
C ASN A 211 -28.65 10.77 -0.58
N GLY A 212 -28.20 9.59 -1.03
CA GLY A 212 -28.21 9.26 -2.47
C GLY A 212 -29.28 8.27 -2.90
N ARG A 213 -30.07 7.71 -1.98
CA ARG A 213 -30.99 6.64 -2.35
C ARG A 213 -32.38 6.78 -1.76
N LYS A 214 -33.37 6.49 -2.60
CA LYS A 214 -34.77 6.43 -2.20
C LYS A 214 -35.09 5.17 -1.40
N GLY A 215 -35.97 5.33 -0.41
CA GLY A 215 -36.55 4.20 0.30
C GLY A 215 -35.70 3.70 1.45
N VAL A 216 -34.51 4.26 1.68
CA VAL A 216 -33.62 3.90 2.79
C VAL A 216 -33.90 4.69 4.07
N GLY A 217 -35.16 4.97 4.39
CA GLY A 217 -35.57 5.79 5.53
C GLY A 217 -35.96 7.24 5.19
N VAL A 218 -35.58 7.73 4.01
CA VAL A 218 -36.19 8.91 3.36
C VAL A 218 -37.03 8.46 2.15
N PRO A 219 -38.31 8.90 2.06
CA PRO A 219 -39.22 8.35 1.05
C PRO A 219 -39.01 8.86 -0.38
N PHE A 220 -38.27 9.96 -0.61
CA PHE A 220 -38.34 10.66 -1.91
C PHE A 220 -37.03 11.14 -2.55
N TYR A 221 -35.86 11.00 -1.94
CA TYR A 221 -34.61 11.49 -2.58
C TYR A 221 -33.81 10.35 -3.19
N ASP A 222 -33.54 10.44 -4.49
CA ASP A 222 -32.77 9.47 -5.27
C ASP A 222 -31.87 10.23 -6.23
N GLY A 223 -30.61 9.82 -6.34
CA GLY A 223 -29.70 10.34 -7.36
C GLY A 223 -28.42 10.98 -6.82
N SER A 224 -27.53 11.29 -7.76
CA SER A 224 -26.19 11.81 -7.52
C SER A 224 -26.19 13.28 -7.08
N ASN A 225 -25.78 13.53 -5.83
CA ASN A 225 -25.49 14.87 -5.31
C ASN A 225 -24.11 15.35 -5.80
N GLN A 226 -23.96 16.62 -6.15
CA GLN A 226 -22.68 17.19 -6.58
C GLN A 226 -22.42 18.51 -5.86
N ILE A 227 -21.22 18.67 -5.35
CA ILE A 227 -20.72 19.89 -4.73
C ILE A 227 -19.45 20.28 -5.49
N ASP A 228 -19.38 21.54 -5.93
CA ASP A 228 -18.25 22.16 -6.61
C ASP A 228 -17.91 23.45 -5.87
N MET A 229 -16.86 23.42 -5.06
CA MET A 229 -16.51 24.53 -4.18
C MET A 229 -15.73 25.64 -4.90
N GLY A 230 -15.08 25.32 -6.03
CA GLY A 230 -14.29 26.28 -6.78
C GLY A 230 -12.82 26.31 -6.34
N ASP A 231 -12.16 27.45 -6.56
CA ASP A 231 -10.78 27.67 -6.10
C ASP A 231 -10.83 28.44 -4.77
N ASP A 232 -9.80 28.33 -3.93
CA ASP A 232 -9.59 28.94 -2.59
C ASP A 232 -9.65 27.90 -1.44
N ASN A 233 -9.68 28.30 -0.15
CA ASN A 233 -9.55 27.36 0.97
C ASN A 233 -10.92 26.99 1.56
N ASP A 234 -11.53 25.97 0.96
CA ASP A 234 -12.92 25.61 1.24
C ASP A 234 -13.07 24.55 2.32
N LYS A 235 -14.26 24.54 2.94
CA LYS A 235 -14.61 23.54 3.97
C LYS A 235 -15.97 22.89 3.70
N LEU A 236 -15.97 21.56 3.64
CA LEU A 236 -17.19 20.75 3.71
C LEU A 236 -17.23 19.97 5.03
N LEU A 237 -18.23 20.27 5.86
CA LEU A 237 -18.45 19.64 7.15
C LEU A 237 -19.75 18.82 7.14
N VAL A 238 -19.64 17.49 7.19
CA VAL A 238 -20.78 16.58 7.38
C VAL A 238 -20.82 16.08 8.82
N THR A 239 -21.63 16.73 9.63
CA THR A 239 -21.48 16.80 11.09
C THR A 239 -22.17 15.67 11.88
N SER A 240 -23.03 14.87 11.23
CA SER A 240 -23.85 13.83 11.88
C SER A 240 -23.94 12.59 10.98
N HIS A 241 -24.69 11.56 11.41
CA HIS A 241 -25.11 10.48 10.52
C HIS A 241 -26.63 10.44 10.38
N SER A 242 -27.13 9.83 9.31
CA SER A 242 -28.55 9.77 8.95
C SER A 242 -29.50 9.50 10.13
N SER A 243 -29.20 8.55 11.02
CA SER A 243 -30.12 8.20 12.11
C SER A 243 -30.25 9.24 13.23
N ASP A 244 -29.26 10.13 13.42
CA ASP A 244 -29.36 11.27 14.33
C ASP A 244 -30.41 12.27 13.83
N GLN A 245 -30.60 12.30 12.51
CA GLN A 245 -31.59 13.12 11.81
C GLN A 245 -32.93 12.39 11.66
N GLY A 246 -33.11 11.25 12.35
CA GLY A 246 -34.31 10.43 12.27
C GLY A 246 -34.43 9.60 10.99
N ILE A 247 -33.35 9.49 10.22
CA ILE A 247 -33.31 8.79 8.93
C ILE A 247 -32.60 7.45 9.08
N TRP A 248 -33.34 6.35 9.03
CA TRP A 248 -32.77 5.00 9.10
C TRP A 248 -33.74 3.96 8.54
N GLN A 249 -33.21 2.78 8.23
CA GLN A 249 -33.98 1.59 7.89
C GLN A 249 -33.34 0.34 8.51
N LEU A 250 -34.17 -0.58 8.97
CA LEU A 250 -33.70 -1.87 9.49
C LEU A 250 -32.91 -2.64 8.41
N GLY A 251 -31.70 -3.08 8.75
CA GLY A 251 -30.81 -3.83 7.86
C GLY A 251 -29.85 -2.96 7.03
N TYR A 252 -29.89 -1.65 7.22
CA TYR A 252 -28.98 -0.69 6.59
C TYR A 252 -28.10 -0.04 7.66
N ASP A 253 -26.86 0.26 7.29
CA ASP A 253 -25.91 0.93 8.18
C ASP A 253 -26.09 2.44 8.12
N ASN A 254 -25.89 3.13 9.24
CA ASN A 254 -25.97 4.60 9.27
C ASN A 254 -24.72 5.22 8.62
N GLY A 255 -24.90 6.33 7.92
CA GLY A 255 -23.82 7.03 7.25
C GLY A 255 -24.01 8.54 7.29
N SER A 256 -22.89 9.27 7.26
CA SER A 256 -22.88 10.70 6.95
C SER A 256 -23.08 10.91 5.46
N LEU A 257 -22.42 10.07 4.65
CA LEU A 257 -22.74 9.87 3.24
C LEU A 257 -23.53 8.56 3.14
N TYR A 258 -24.85 8.68 3.15
CA TYR A 258 -25.77 7.57 3.34
C TYR A 258 -26.23 7.01 1.99
N TYR A 259 -25.60 5.91 1.59
CA TYR A 259 -25.84 5.21 0.32
C TYR A 259 -25.78 6.18 -0.87
N THR A 260 -24.74 7.02 -0.89
CA THR A 260 -24.56 8.09 -1.87
C THR A 260 -23.82 7.64 -3.11
N ASN A 261 -24.00 8.37 -4.20
CA ASN A 261 -23.18 8.34 -5.40
C ASN A 261 -22.72 9.79 -5.71
N ALA A 262 -22.14 10.44 -4.70
CA ALA A 262 -21.90 11.89 -4.67
C ALA A 262 -20.58 12.29 -5.32
N LYS A 263 -20.55 13.45 -5.99
CA LYS A 263 -19.30 14.15 -6.36
C LYS A 263 -19.07 15.30 -5.37
N ILE A 264 -17.89 15.37 -4.80
CA ILE A 264 -17.44 16.50 -3.98
C ILE A 264 -16.14 16.96 -4.64
N ASP A 265 -16.18 18.11 -5.30
CA ASP A 265 -15.04 18.74 -5.95
C ASP A 265 -14.66 19.97 -5.13
N MET A 266 -13.50 19.90 -4.48
CA MET A 266 -12.99 20.98 -3.62
C MET A 266 -12.08 21.95 -4.37
N GLY A 267 -11.80 21.69 -5.65
CA GLY A 267 -10.90 22.50 -6.49
C GLY A 267 -9.54 22.81 -5.88
N GLU A 268 -8.95 23.94 -6.26
CA GLU A 268 -7.57 24.32 -5.88
C GLU A 268 -7.54 25.07 -4.54
N GLY A 269 -6.49 24.90 -3.73
CA GLY A 269 -6.35 25.54 -2.42
C GLY A 269 -6.16 24.53 -1.29
N ASN A 270 -6.06 24.99 -0.03
CA ASN A 270 -5.92 24.09 1.12
C ASN A 270 -7.29 23.78 1.71
N ASN A 271 -7.91 22.72 1.23
CA ASN A 271 -9.30 22.41 1.52
C ASN A 271 -9.46 21.43 2.69
N GLU A 272 -10.60 21.50 3.37
CA GLU A 272 -10.95 20.57 4.44
C GLU A 272 -12.32 19.90 4.20
N VAL A 273 -12.30 18.56 4.11
CA VAL A 273 -13.51 17.74 4.13
C VAL A 273 -13.54 16.94 5.44
N SER A 274 -14.55 17.19 6.28
CA SER A 274 -14.73 16.48 7.55
C SER A 274 -16.09 15.78 7.59
N ILE A 275 -16.06 14.45 7.59
CA ILE A 275 -17.22 13.57 7.61
C ILE A 275 -17.24 12.83 8.96
N SER A 276 -18.27 13.07 9.77
CA SER A 276 -18.30 12.61 11.17
C SER A 276 -18.34 11.09 11.34
N HIS A 277 -18.98 10.36 10.41
CA HIS A 277 -19.19 8.92 10.50
C HIS A 277 -18.89 8.22 9.17
N ASN A 278 -19.71 7.23 8.79
CA ASN A 278 -19.42 6.33 7.68
C ASN A 278 -19.70 7.02 6.33
N ILE A 279 -18.89 6.65 5.34
CA ILE A 279 -19.21 6.85 3.93
C ILE A 279 -19.68 5.51 3.37
N ILE A 280 -20.90 5.46 2.85
CA ILE A 280 -21.47 4.25 2.27
C ILE A 280 -21.89 4.57 0.84
N ALA A 281 -21.24 3.95 -0.14
CA ALA A 281 -21.60 4.10 -1.55
C ALA A 281 -22.86 3.28 -1.90
N GLY A 282 -23.82 3.91 -2.59
CA GLY A 282 -25.02 3.26 -3.13
C GLY A 282 -24.75 2.48 -4.42
N ALA A 283 -25.64 1.56 -4.80
CA ALA A 283 -25.51 0.75 -6.01
C ALA A 283 -26.49 1.08 -7.15
N GLU A 284 -27.28 2.15 -7.02
CA GLU A 284 -28.39 2.46 -7.94
C GLU A 284 -27.92 3.25 -9.18
N ASP A 285 -26.97 4.17 -9.01
CA ASP A 285 -26.68 5.23 -9.99
C ASP A 285 -25.60 4.90 -11.03
N GLY A 286 -25.39 5.85 -11.96
CA GLY A 286 -24.33 5.81 -12.97
C GLY A 286 -22.93 6.12 -12.45
N SER A 287 -22.73 6.33 -11.16
CA SER A 287 -21.45 6.72 -10.56
C SER A 287 -21.27 6.07 -9.18
N GLY A 288 -20.12 6.29 -8.55
CA GLY A 288 -19.90 6.04 -7.14
C GLY A 288 -19.71 7.36 -6.39
N ASN A 289 -19.25 7.30 -5.15
CA ASN A 289 -18.73 8.49 -4.47
C ASN A 289 -17.37 8.87 -5.07
N TYR A 290 -17.19 10.17 -5.32
CA TYR A 290 -15.96 10.76 -5.82
C TYR A 290 -15.66 12.04 -5.05
N ILE A 291 -14.59 12.04 -4.26
CA ILE A 291 -14.09 13.23 -3.58
C ILE A 291 -12.80 13.63 -4.29
N ARG A 292 -12.76 14.85 -4.80
CA ARG A 292 -11.63 15.41 -5.55
C ARG A 292 -11.10 16.64 -4.83
N PHE A 293 -9.79 16.67 -4.69
CA PHE A 293 -8.99 17.83 -4.33
C PHE A 293 -8.12 18.25 -5.52
N GLY A 294 -7.71 19.52 -5.54
CA GLY A 294 -6.83 20.12 -6.55
C GLY A 294 -5.38 20.14 -6.09
N SER A 295 -4.68 21.26 -6.31
CA SER A 295 -3.39 21.52 -5.66
C SER A 295 -3.58 22.19 -4.32
N GLY A 296 -2.74 21.83 -3.35
CA GLY A 296 -2.77 22.40 -2.00
C GLY A 296 -2.49 21.34 -0.95
N ASP A 297 -2.39 21.74 0.31
CA ASP A 297 -2.23 20.83 1.44
C ASP A 297 -3.62 20.52 2.01
N ASP A 298 -4.29 19.55 1.40
CA ASP A 298 -5.68 19.24 1.72
C ASP A 298 -5.83 18.29 2.91
N LYS A 299 -7.02 18.34 3.53
CA LYS A 299 -7.36 17.52 4.68
C LYS A 299 -8.68 16.78 4.49
N LEU A 300 -8.63 15.46 4.62
CA LEU A 300 -9.82 14.60 4.67
C LEU A 300 -9.91 13.87 6.01
N THR A 301 -11.02 14.04 6.73
CA THR A 301 -11.34 13.26 7.93
C THR A 301 -12.64 12.50 7.75
N VAL A 302 -12.62 11.20 8.03
CA VAL A 302 -13.81 10.32 8.06
C VAL A 302 -13.82 9.58 9.40
N GLY A 303 -14.71 9.97 10.30
CA GLY A 303 -14.74 9.40 11.66
C GLY A 303 -15.14 7.92 11.70
N GLY A 304 -15.90 7.45 10.70
CA GLY A 304 -16.34 6.07 10.55
C GLY A 304 -15.57 5.28 9.49
N TYR A 305 -16.16 4.18 9.03
CA TYR A 305 -15.59 3.40 7.92
C TYR A 305 -16.08 3.89 6.55
N ILE A 306 -15.27 3.62 5.53
CA ILE A 306 -15.67 3.72 4.12
C ILE A 306 -16.10 2.34 3.64
N GLY A 307 -17.31 2.25 3.10
CA GLY A 307 -17.92 1.00 2.64
C GLY A 307 -18.77 1.20 1.40
N GLY A 308 -19.36 0.11 0.93
CA GLY A 308 -20.26 0.12 -0.20
C GLY A 308 -21.40 -0.86 0.01
N GLU A 309 -22.54 -0.55 -0.59
CA GLU A 309 -23.70 -1.43 -0.59
C GLU A 309 -23.34 -2.83 -1.10
N SER A 310 -23.94 -3.84 -0.47
CA SER A 310 -23.85 -5.23 -0.91
C SER A 310 -24.67 -5.46 -2.19
N ALA A 311 -24.10 -5.12 -3.33
CA ALA A 311 -24.67 -5.35 -4.64
C ALA A 311 -24.01 -6.54 -5.37
N SER A 312 -24.74 -7.11 -6.34
CA SER A 312 -24.25 -8.25 -7.13
C SER A 312 -22.97 -7.91 -7.90
N VAL A 313 -22.16 -8.91 -8.24
CA VAL A 313 -20.97 -8.71 -9.09
C VAL A 313 -21.30 -8.08 -10.46
N ALA A 314 -22.53 -8.21 -10.96
CA ALA A 314 -22.92 -7.62 -12.25
C ALA A 314 -23.26 -6.12 -12.18
N THR A 315 -23.52 -5.58 -10.99
CA THR A 315 -23.97 -4.18 -10.81
C THR A 315 -23.20 -3.42 -9.73
N GLY A 316 -22.44 -4.12 -8.89
CA GLY A 316 -21.81 -3.57 -7.70
C GLY A 316 -20.59 -2.69 -7.97
N TYR A 317 -20.11 -2.55 -9.21
CA TYR A 317 -19.08 -1.55 -9.52
C TYR A 317 -19.57 -0.11 -9.27
N LYS A 318 -20.89 0.12 -9.15
CA LYS A 318 -21.50 1.41 -8.81
C LYS A 318 -21.29 1.80 -7.34
N SER A 319 -21.17 0.84 -6.43
CA SER A 319 -20.91 1.09 -5.00
C SER A 319 -19.42 1.32 -4.72
N SER A 320 -18.79 2.20 -5.50
CA SER A 320 -17.39 2.58 -5.38
C SER A 320 -17.20 3.88 -4.61
N ASN A 321 -16.08 4.00 -3.91
CA ASN A 321 -15.58 5.24 -3.33
C ASN A 321 -14.22 5.56 -3.95
N ILE A 322 -14.09 6.72 -4.57
CA ILE A 322 -12.87 7.21 -5.19
C ILE A 322 -12.50 8.52 -4.53
N ILE A 323 -11.24 8.64 -4.13
CA ILE A 323 -10.67 9.86 -3.57
C ILE A 323 -9.47 10.23 -4.43
N ASP A 324 -9.54 11.40 -5.08
CA ASP A 324 -8.40 12.04 -5.71
C ASP A 324 -7.89 13.15 -4.78
N LEU A 325 -6.71 12.95 -4.20
CA LEU A 325 -6.04 13.91 -3.33
C LEU A 325 -5.32 15.02 -4.10
N GLY A 326 -5.19 14.89 -5.42
CA GLY A 326 -4.50 15.90 -6.22
C GLY A 326 -3.04 16.11 -5.81
N GLY A 327 -2.58 17.37 -5.83
CA GLY A 327 -1.20 17.76 -5.55
C GLY A 327 -0.92 18.04 -4.07
N GLY A 328 0.23 18.67 -3.79
CA GLY A 328 0.61 19.14 -2.44
C GLY A 328 0.90 18.04 -1.40
N HIS A 329 0.79 18.39 -0.12
CA HIS A 329 1.06 17.50 1.01
C HIS A 329 -0.22 17.25 1.84
N ASN A 330 -0.93 16.18 1.48
CA ASN A 330 -2.28 15.93 1.98
C ASN A 330 -2.30 15.16 3.31
N THR A 331 -3.33 15.38 4.12
CA THR A 331 -3.57 14.66 5.37
C THR A 331 -4.91 13.95 5.34
N VAL A 332 -4.90 12.63 5.46
CA VAL A 332 -6.10 11.80 5.46
C VAL A 332 -6.20 10.99 6.75
N GLN A 333 -7.35 11.07 7.44
CA GLN A 333 -7.66 10.22 8.58
C GLN A 333 -9.02 9.55 8.40
N VAL A 334 -9.05 8.22 8.45
CA VAL A 334 -10.26 7.42 8.24
C VAL A 334 -10.41 6.39 9.37
N GLY A 335 -11.63 6.12 9.82
CA GLY A 335 -11.90 5.08 10.82
C GLY A 335 -11.48 3.69 10.33
N GLY A 336 -11.78 3.34 9.09
CA GLY A 336 -11.29 2.14 8.40
C GLY A 336 -11.90 1.98 7.01
N ILE A 337 -11.50 0.95 6.27
CA ILE A 337 -12.16 0.54 5.02
C ILE A 337 -12.80 -0.83 5.23
N TYR A 338 -14.10 -0.93 4.95
CA TYR A 338 -14.90 -2.11 5.23
C TYR A 338 -14.37 -3.36 4.49
N THR A 339 -14.19 -4.51 5.17
CA THR A 339 -13.45 -5.68 4.62
C THR A 339 -14.24 -6.54 3.63
N SER A 340 -15.51 -6.22 3.39
CA SER A 340 -16.35 -6.97 2.45
C SER A 340 -15.82 -6.91 1.03
N ASP A 341 -16.03 -7.98 0.26
CA ASP A 341 -15.76 -8.04 -1.17
C ASP A 341 -16.55 -7.00 -1.99
N THR A 342 -17.64 -6.50 -1.42
CA THR A 342 -18.48 -5.46 -2.01
C THR A 342 -17.83 -4.08 -1.91
N THR A 343 -16.92 -3.86 -0.96
CA THR A 343 -16.20 -2.59 -0.80
C THR A 343 -15.23 -2.38 -1.95
N LYS A 344 -15.33 -1.22 -2.58
CA LYS A 344 -14.51 -0.78 -3.71
C LYS A 344 -13.98 0.59 -3.39
N PHE A 345 -12.67 0.69 -3.28
CA PHE A 345 -12.01 1.90 -2.82
C PHE A 345 -10.78 2.18 -3.67
N LEU A 346 -10.64 3.41 -4.11
CA LEU A 346 -9.41 3.92 -4.72
C LEU A 346 -9.06 5.25 -4.09
N MET A 347 -7.82 5.38 -3.62
CA MET A 347 -7.20 6.65 -3.30
C MET A 347 -6.06 6.92 -4.28
N VAL A 348 -5.98 8.14 -4.80
CA VAL A 348 -4.93 8.57 -5.73
C VAL A 348 -4.34 9.88 -5.23
N SER A 349 -3.02 10.03 -5.30
CA SER A 349 -2.30 11.28 -5.04
C SER A 349 -1.30 11.56 -6.16
N ASP A 350 -1.02 12.84 -6.42
CA ASP A 350 0.06 13.29 -7.30
C ASP A 350 1.26 13.82 -6.49
N GLY A 351 1.03 14.30 -5.26
CA GLY A 351 2.08 14.72 -4.31
C GLY A 351 2.26 13.76 -3.14
N SER A 352 2.93 14.23 -2.09
CA SER A 352 3.11 13.53 -0.80
C SER A 352 1.82 13.49 0.02
N SER A 353 1.65 12.49 0.88
CA SER A 353 0.45 12.34 1.71
C SER A 353 0.73 11.59 3.02
N ASN A 354 0.09 12.05 4.09
CA ASN A 354 -0.02 11.33 5.36
C ASN A 354 -1.41 10.72 5.51
N VAL A 355 -1.51 9.40 5.39
CA VAL A 355 -2.77 8.66 5.46
C VAL A 355 -2.80 7.76 6.68
N THR A 356 -3.81 7.92 7.54
CA THR A 356 -4.02 7.08 8.72
C THR A 356 -5.40 6.41 8.71
N PHE A 357 -5.40 5.08 8.80
CA PHE A 357 -6.58 4.27 9.09
C PHE A 357 -6.55 3.84 10.55
N ASN A 358 -7.52 4.32 11.35
CA ASN A 358 -7.58 4.04 12.78
C ASN A 358 -7.98 2.59 13.12
N GLY A 359 -8.56 1.88 12.15
CA GLY A 359 -9.03 0.51 12.24
C GLY A 359 -8.41 -0.36 11.16
N TYR A 360 -9.24 -1.09 10.43
CA TYR A 360 -8.82 -2.06 9.42
C TYR A 360 -8.96 -1.51 8.01
N ILE A 361 -8.27 -2.12 7.05
CA ILE A 361 -8.51 -1.92 5.62
C ILE A 361 -8.78 -3.27 4.96
N GLY A 362 -9.61 -3.31 3.92
CA GLY A 362 -9.85 -4.55 3.19
C GLY A 362 -10.73 -4.41 1.97
N GLY A 363 -11.28 -5.52 1.50
CA GLY A 363 -12.10 -5.55 0.28
C GLY A 363 -11.27 -5.31 -0.99
N ARG A 364 -11.87 -4.67 -2.00
CA ARG A 364 -11.20 -4.27 -3.25
C ARG A 364 -10.70 -2.84 -3.14
N SER A 365 -9.75 -2.65 -2.24
CA SER A 365 -9.15 -1.35 -1.94
C SER A 365 -7.79 -1.21 -2.57
N SER A 366 -7.55 -0.07 -3.19
CA SER A 366 -6.25 0.29 -3.75
C SER A 366 -5.85 1.71 -3.37
N MET A 367 -4.55 1.94 -3.25
CA MET A 367 -3.93 3.26 -3.14
C MET A 367 -2.88 3.37 -4.24
N MET A 368 -2.86 4.49 -4.95
CA MET A 368 -1.88 4.79 -6.00
C MET A 368 -1.35 6.21 -5.76
N MET A 369 -0.31 6.30 -4.96
CA MET A 369 0.20 7.56 -4.43
C MET A 369 1.19 8.23 -5.39
N GLY A 370 1.75 9.36 -4.97
CA GLY A 370 2.45 10.33 -5.81
C GLY A 370 3.92 9.99 -6.03
N ASP A 371 4.68 11.00 -6.43
CA ASP A 371 6.15 10.94 -6.45
C ASP A 371 6.78 11.59 -5.19
N GLY A 372 5.96 12.03 -4.23
CA GLY A 372 6.41 12.64 -2.98
C GLY A 372 6.39 11.65 -1.83
N ASP A 373 7.05 11.99 -0.71
CA ASP A 373 7.15 11.11 0.45
C ASP A 373 5.76 10.81 1.04
N ASP A 374 5.29 9.57 0.87
CA ASP A 374 3.99 9.11 1.32
C ASP A 374 4.10 8.24 2.58
N THR A 375 3.29 8.56 3.60
CA THR A 375 3.18 7.77 4.82
C THR A 375 1.78 7.20 4.96
N VAL A 376 1.66 5.87 4.99
CA VAL A 376 0.41 5.14 5.22
C VAL A 376 0.49 4.33 6.51
N VAL A 377 -0.42 4.59 7.45
CA VAL A 377 -0.49 3.89 8.74
C VAL A 377 -1.87 3.23 8.90
N VAL A 378 -1.88 1.93 9.16
CA VAL A 378 -3.08 1.15 9.49
C VAL A 378 -2.92 0.55 10.89
N LYS A 379 -3.79 0.97 11.82
CA LYS A 379 -3.70 0.53 13.23
C LYS A 379 -4.31 -0.86 13.49
N GLY A 380 -5.06 -1.40 12.54
CA GLY A 380 -5.69 -2.73 12.59
C GLY A 380 -5.19 -3.68 11.51
N ASN A 381 -6.05 -4.63 11.13
CA ASN A 381 -5.75 -5.64 10.11
C ASN A 381 -5.89 -5.08 8.69
N ALA A 382 -5.18 -5.69 7.74
CA ALA A 382 -5.32 -5.43 6.32
C ALA A 382 -5.65 -6.73 5.56
N GLU A 383 -6.86 -6.82 5.01
CA GLU A 383 -7.37 -8.04 4.34
C GLU A 383 -7.93 -7.70 2.96
N PHE A 384 -7.08 -7.80 1.94
CA PHE A 384 -7.43 -7.45 0.55
C PHE A 384 -8.00 -8.65 -0.19
N ASN A 385 -8.80 -8.42 -1.24
CA ASN A 385 -9.19 -9.49 -2.17
C ASN A 385 -8.02 -9.87 -3.12
N SER A 386 -7.90 -11.16 -3.48
CA SER A 386 -6.81 -11.72 -4.31
C SER A 386 -6.98 -11.51 -5.81
N ASP A 387 -8.21 -11.47 -6.31
CA ASP A 387 -8.46 -11.69 -7.73
C ASP A 387 -8.65 -10.36 -8.47
N PRO A 388 -7.87 -10.11 -9.55
CA PRO A 388 -8.11 -8.96 -10.41
C PRO A 388 -9.57 -8.88 -10.86
N TYR A 389 -10.15 -7.69 -10.72
CA TYR A 389 -11.57 -7.47 -10.94
C TYR A 389 -11.83 -6.18 -11.68
N TYR A 390 -12.91 -6.14 -12.47
CA TYR A 390 -13.18 -5.05 -13.42
C TYR A 390 -13.90 -3.84 -12.80
N TRP A 391 -13.99 -3.75 -11.47
CA TRP A 391 -14.85 -2.75 -10.84
C TRP A 391 -14.45 -1.31 -11.16
N LEU A 392 -13.16 -1.02 -11.24
CA LEU A 392 -12.65 0.33 -11.46
C LEU A 392 -12.96 0.79 -12.88
N ASP A 393 -12.59 -0.02 -13.87
CA ASP A 393 -12.89 0.26 -15.28
C ASP A 393 -14.41 0.25 -15.52
N GLY A 394 -15.13 -0.68 -14.89
CA GLY A 394 -16.59 -0.78 -14.95
C GLY A 394 -17.30 0.45 -14.40
N ALA A 395 -16.82 1.04 -13.30
CA ALA A 395 -17.36 2.29 -12.76
C ALA A 395 -17.22 3.43 -13.77
N PHE A 396 -16.07 3.57 -14.41
CA PHE A 396 -15.85 4.60 -15.44
C PHE A 396 -16.67 4.35 -16.71
N ILE A 397 -16.74 3.11 -17.19
CA ILE A 397 -17.52 2.72 -18.37
C ILE A 397 -19.00 3.00 -18.16
N LYS A 398 -19.57 2.60 -17.02
CA LYS A 398 -20.99 2.89 -16.75
C LYS A 398 -21.27 4.37 -16.56
N ASN A 399 -20.35 5.10 -15.93
CA ASN A 399 -20.52 6.55 -15.85
C ASN A 399 -20.55 7.21 -17.23
N MET A 400 -19.72 6.76 -18.17
CA MET A 400 -19.77 7.24 -19.54
C MET A 400 -21.06 6.82 -20.28
N GLU A 401 -21.55 5.59 -20.06
CA GLU A 401 -22.81 5.12 -20.64
C GLU A 401 -24.02 5.92 -20.15
N GLU A 402 -24.09 6.22 -18.85
CA GLU A 402 -25.17 7.04 -18.27
C GLU A 402 -25.01 8.51 -18.63
N GLY A 403 -23.77 9.04 -18.63
CA GLY A 403 -23.45 10.40 -19.05
C GLY A 403 -23.79 10.70 -20.51
N ALA A 404 -23.90 9.67 -21.36
CA ALA A 404 -24.37 9.81 -22.75
C ALA A 404 -25.88 10.09 -22.85
N LYS A 405 -26.65 9.84 -21.78
CA LYS A 405 -28.12 9.96 -21.72
C LYS A 405 -28.59 10.96 -20.66
N ASN A 406 -27.77 11.25 -19.65
CA ASN A 406 -28.10 12.13 -18.54
C ASN A 406 -26.90 13.06 -18.24
N ASP A 407 -27.11 14.36 -18.45
CA ASP A 407 -26.08 15.40 -18.29
C ASP A 407 -25.56 15.52 -16.83
N MET A 408 -26.30 15.01 -15.83
CA MET A 408 -25.80 14.91 -14.45
C MET A 408 -24.51 14.09 -14.35
N TYR A 409 -24.39 13.00 -15.11
CA TYR A 409 -23.25 12.08 -15.02
C TYR A 409 -22.12 12.42 -15.98
N LYS A 410 -22.33 13.39 -16.87
CA LYS A 410 -21.37 13.74 -17.91
C LYS A 410 -20.18 14.47 -17.29
N GLY A 411 -18.97 13.92 -17.51
CA GLY A 411 -17.74 14.48 -16.94
C GLY A 411 -17.66 14.33 -15.42
N PHE A 412 -18.47 13.44 -14.83
CA PHE A 412 -18.45 13.18 -13.38
C PHE A 412 -17.04 12.78 -12.92
N TYR A 413 -16.44 11.81 -13.62
CA TYR A 413 -15.00 11.54 -13.55
C TYR A 413 -14.30 12.22 -14.73
N GLU A 414 -13.32 13.06 -14.45
CA GLU A 414 -12.59 13.81 -15.47
C GLU A 414 -11.83 12.86 -16.41
N THR A 415 -11.79 13.19 -17.70
CA THR A 415 -10.98 12.42 -18.66
C THR A 415 -9.51 12.38 -18.24
N ALA A 416 -8.98 13.49 -17.73
CA ALA A 416 -7.61 13.57 -17.21
C ALA A 416 -7.40 12.63 -16.00
N PHE A 417 -8.36 12.57 -15.08
CA PHE A 417 -8.29 11.67 -13.92
C PHE A 417 -8.27 10.19 -14.34
N LYS A 418 -9.17 9.78 -15.24
CA LYS A 418 -9.17 8.39 -15.77
C LYS A 418 -7.86 8.04 -16.46
N GLN A 419 -7.27 8.97 -17.21
CA GLN A 419 -5.97 8.79 -17.85
C GLN A 419 -4.85 8.66 -16.81
N LYS A 420 -4.82 9.55 -15.81
CA LYS A 420 -3.88 9.51 -14.67
C LYS A 420 -3.90 8.17 -13.94
N VAL A 421 -5.09 7.64 -13.63
CA VAL A 421 -5.24 6.30 -13.03
C VAL A 421 -4.67 5.22 -13.96
N SER A 422 -4.94 5.30 -15.26
CA SER A 422 -4.38 4.36 -16.23
C SER A 422 -2.85 4.44 -16.29
N ASP A 423 -2.27 5.62 -16.26
CA ASP A 423 -0.82 5.83 -16.34
C ASP A 423 -0.12 5.33 -15.07
N LYS A 424 -0.70 5.55 -13.89
CA LYS A 424 -0.21 4.97 -12.62
C LYS A 424 -0.23 3.44 -12.66
N LEU A 425 -1.30 2.82 -13.19
CA LEU A 425 -1.37 1.37 -13.39
C LEU A 425 -0.29 0.84 -14.34
N VAL A 426 0.00 1.58 -15.42
CA VAL A 426 1.07 1.23 -16.37
C VAL A 426 2.43 1.30 -15.70
N SER A 427 2.66 2.36 -14.93
CA SER A 427 3.89 2.59 -14.19
C SER A 427 4.13 1.48 -13.16
N ALA A 428 3.11 1.13 -12.37
CA ALA A 428 3.12 0.04 -11.41
C ALA A 428 3.58 -1.30 -12.03
N ILE A 429 3.00 -1.68 -13.17
CA ILE A 429 3.35 -2.93 -13.85
C ILE A 429 4.76 -2.88 -14.44
N ASN A 430 5.19 -1.73 -14.96
CA ASN A 430 6.56 -1.58 -15.44
C ASN A 430 7.58 -1.73 -14.31
N ARG A 431 7.33 -1.15 -13.13
CA ARG A 431 8.20 -1.29 -11.94
C ARG A 431 8.19 -2.73 -11.39
N ALA A 432 7.03 -3.38 -11.36
CA ALA A 432 6.90 -4.75 -10.89
C ALA A 432 7.49 -5.81 -11.84
N GLY A 433 7.70 -5.46 -13.10
CA GLY A 433 8.31 -6.32 -14.11
C GLY A 433 7.37 -7.35 -14.73
N ALA A 434 7.92 -8.20 -15.60
CA ALA A 434 7.15 -9.11 -16.46
C ALA A 434 6.38 -10.17 -15.66
N GLY A 435 5.14 -10.47 -16.03
CA GLY A 435 4.35 -11.50 -15.34
C GLY A 435 3.71 -11.02 -14.04
N SER A 436 4.01 -9.80 -13.58
CA SER A 436 3.28 -9.14 -12.49
C SER A 436 1.79 -8.96 -12.84
N GLU A 437 1.43 -8.91 -14.12
CA GLU A 437 0.04 -8.82 -14.61
C GLU A 437 -0.84 -10.00 -14.18
N ALA A 438 -0.24 -11.16 -13.88
CA ALA A 438 -0.99 -12.30 -13.34
C ALA A 438 -1.59 -12.01 -11.95
N VAL A 439 -1.01 -11.06 -11.22
CA VAL A 439 -1.43 -10.66 -9.87
C VAL A 439 -2.06 -9.26 -9.89
N LEU A 440 -1.42 -8.32 -10.57
CA LEU A 440 -1.85 -6.92 -10.65
C LEU A 440 -2.93 -6.68 -11.71
N GLY A 441 -3.25 -7.67 -12.55
CA GLY A 441 -4.25 -7.53 -13.60
C GLY A 441 -3.74 -6.73 -14.80
N ALA A 442 -4.64 -6.06 -15.51
CA ALA A 442 -4.34 -5.36 -16.74
C ALA A 442 -3.37 -4.19 -16.52
N LYS A 443 -2.47 -3.98 -17.50
CA LYS A 443 -1.44 -2.92 -17.50
C LYS A 443 -1.98 -1.50 -17.37
N GLY A 444 -3.19 -1.23 -17.81
CA GLY A 444 -3.83 0.08 -17.68
C GLY A 444 -5.30 -0.04 -18.01
N LEU A 445 -6.03 1.07 -17.90
CA LEU A 445 -7.45 1.14 -18.25
C LEU A 445 -7.64 1.46 -19.74
N ASN A 446 -8.89 1.51 -20.19
CA ASN A 446 -9.25 2.22 -21.41
C ASN A 446 -10.10 3.44 -21.04
N PRO A 447 -9.49 4.62 -20.85
CA PRO A 447 -10.18 5.80 -20.30
C PRO A 447 -11.41 6.29 -21.10
N ASN A 448 -11.53 5.84 -22.36
CA ASN A 448 -12.61 6.21 -23.28
C ASN A 448 -13.54 5.03 -23.65
N GLU A 449 -13.43 3.89 -22.96
CA GLU A 449 -14.29 2.72 -23.22
C GLU A 449 -15.75 2.98 -22.84
N THR A 450 -16.69 2.48 -23.63
CA THR A 450 -18.14 2.62 -23.35
C THR A 450 -18.87 1.28 -23.30
N ASN A 451 -18.19 0.19 -23.65
CA ASN A 451 -18.73 -1.15 -23.61
C ASN A 451 -18.20 -1.92 -22.39
N MET A 452 -19.12 -2.34 -21.51
CA MET A 452 -18.80 -3.12 -20.30
C MET A 452 -18.11 -4.45 -20.61
N ASP A 453 -18.36 -5.04 -21.78
CA ASP A 453 -17.72 -6.31 -22.18
C ASP A 453 -16.19 -6.17 -22.37
N ASN A 454 -15.71 -4.94 -22.55
CA ASN A 454 -14.29 -4.62 -22.71
C ASN A 454 -13.61 -4.22 -21.38
N ALA A 455 -14.35 -4.22 -20.26
CA ALA A 455 -13.84 -3.76 -18.97
C ALA A 455 -12.64 -4.60 -18.51
N ARG A 456 -11.56 -3.91 -18.14
CA ARG A 456 -10.29 -4.52 -17.75
C ARG A 456 -10.28 -4.85 -16.26
N LYS A 457 -9.72 -6.01 -15.93
CA LYS A 457 -9.60 -6.50 -14.55
C LYS A 457 -8.33 -5.95 -13.91
N ILE A 458 -8.46 -5.30 -12.77
CA ILE A 458 -7.38 -4.66 -12.03
C ILE A 458 -7.23 -5.31 -10.66
N GLY A 459 -5.99 -5.65 -10.28
CA GLY A 459 -5.65 -6.18 -8.95
C GLY A 459 -5.58 -5.07 -7.89
N THR A 460 -5.87 -5.44 -6.64
CA THR A 460 -5.68 -4.57 -5.46
C THR A 460 -4.19 -4.29 -5.25
N ARG A 461 -3.86 -3.09 -4.77
CA ARG A 461 -2.47 -2.70 -4.47
C ARG A 461 -2.38 -1.53 -3.50
N ILE A 462 -1.30 -1.48 -2.74
CA ILE A 462 -0.79 -0.23 -2.19
C ILE A 462 0.46 0.09 -3.02
N ASP A 463 0.32 1.04 -3.92
CA ASP A 463 1.41 1.57 -4.72
C ASP A 463 1.77 2.95 -4.19
N LEU A 464 2.94 3.09 -3.59
CA LEU A 464 3.40 4.34 -3.01
C LEU A 464 4.26 5.18 -3.98
N GLY A 465 4.52 4.68 -5.19
CA GLY A 465 5.23 5.46 -6.20
C GLY A 465 6.67 5.78 -5.81
N ASN A 466 7.20 6.91 -6.30
CA ASN A 466 8.54 7.40 -5.94
C ASN A 466 8.50 8.20 -4.62
N GLY A 467 9.65 8.68 -4.13
CA GLY A 467 9.75 9.32 -2.82
C GLY A 467 10.11 8.34 -1.69
N GLU A 468 10.54 8.86 -0.55
CA GLU A 468 10.90 8.03 0.61
C GLU A 468 9.64 7.62 1.38
N ASN A 469 9.04 6.49 1.01
CA ASN A 469 7.72 6.13 1.49
C ASN A 469 7.74 5.26 2.74
N THR A 470 6.67 5.34 3.53
CA THR A 470 6.47 4.51 4.73
C THR A 470 5.11 3.83 4.71
N LEU A 471 5.08 2.50 4.85
CA LEU A 471 3.87 1.72 5.14
C LEU A 471 3.99 1.02 6.50
N SER A 472 3.07 1.29 7.42
CA SER A 472 2.99 0.60 8.71
C SER A 472 1.62 -0.02 8.93
N ILE A 473 1.55 -1.35 9.13
CA ILE A 473 0.32 -2.07 9.47
C ILE A 473 0.55 -2.90 10.73
N SER A 474 -0.08 -2.52 11.84
CA SER A 474 0.16 -3.18 13.14
C SER A 474 -0.60 -4.49 13.34
N GLY A 475 -1.69 -4.71 12.58
CA GLY A 475 -2.45 -5.96 12.60
C GLY A 475 -1.92 -7.02 11.63
N SER A 476 -2.72 -8.07 11.41
CA SER A 476 -2.41 -9.09 10.41
C SER A 476 -2.64 -8.57 8.99
N VAL A 477 -1.81 -9.00 8.05
CA VAL A 477 -1.84 -8.63 6.64
C VAL A 477 -2.07 -9.86 5.78
N LEU A 478 -3.10 -9.83 4.94
CA LEU A 478 -3.45 -10.88 4.01
C LEU A 478 -3.61 -10.33 2.60
N ARG A 479 -2.89 -10.91 1.63
CA ARG A 479 -3.00 -10.62 0.20
C ARG A 479 -2.68 -9.17 -0.20
N LEU A 480 -1.70 -8.56 0.49
CA LEU A 480 -1.19 -7.25 0.12
C LEU A 480 -0.30 -7.36 -1.12
N ASN A 481 -0.55 -6.50 -2.11
CA ASN A 481 0.40 -6.22 -3.19
C ASN A 481 1.00 -4.84 -2.95
N TYR A 482 2.24 -4.78 -2.47
CA TYR A 482 2.97 -3.54 -2.23
C TYR A 482 3.88 -3.22 -3.42
N LEU A 483 3.87 -1.96 -3.84
CA LEU A 483 4.80 -1.44 -4.85
C LEU A 483 5.47 -0.17 -4.32
N GLY A 484 6.79 -0.18 -4.36
CA GLY A 484 7.65 0.97 -4.12
C GLY A 484 8.14 1.63 -5.41
N GLY A 485 9.13 2.50 -5.25
CA GLY A 485 9.62 3.43 -6.27
C GLY A 485 11.10 3.32 -6.59
N THR A 486 11.71 4.45 -6.91
CA THR A 486 13.17 4.54 -7.12
C THR A 486 13.96 4.89 -5.87
N ASP A 487 13.28 5.43 -4.86
CA ASP A 487 13.84 5.97 -3.63
C ASP A 487 13.69 4.96 -2.49
N SER A 488 14.16 5.31 -1.28
CA SER A 488 14.23 4.37 -0.17
C SER A 488 12.89 4.23 0.54
N ASP A 489 12.32 3.02 0.55
CA ASP A 489 11.04 2.77 1.21
C ASP A 489 11.19 1.98 2.52
N THR A 490 10.29 2.23 3.48
CA THR A 490 10.18 1.49 4.75
C THR A 490 8.80 0.86 4.91
N VAL A 491 8.76 -0.47 4.99
CA VAL A 491 7.52 -1.24 5.18
C VAL A 491 7.60 -2.06 6.47
N THR A 492 6.70 -1.83 7.42
CA THR A 492 6.61 -2.56 8.70
C THR A 492 5.22 -3.16 8.90
N LEU A 493 5.13 -4.48 8.91
CA LEU A 493 3.87 -5.22 8.98
C LEU A 493 3.86 -6.24 10.13
N GLY A 494 2.67 -6.53 10.65
CA GLY A 494 2.43 -7.66 11.56
C GLY A 494 2.57 -9.03 10.88
N GLU A 495 1.85 -10.03 11.37
CA GLU A 495 1.80 -11.34 10.71
C GLU A 495 1.29 -11.19 9.27
N THR A 496 2.02 -11.74 8.30
CA THR A 496 1.78 -11.46 6.88
C THR A 496 1.66 -12.76 6.06
N SER A 497 0.59 -12.91 5.29
CA SER A 497 0.39 -14.06 4.43
C SER A 497 -0.10 -13.71 3.03
N GLU A 498 0.32 -14.51 2.04
CA GLU A 498 -0.11 -14.41 0.63
C GLU A 498 0.17 -13.03 0.00
N SER A 499 1.21 -12.34 0.47
CA SER A 499 1.52 -10.97 0.06
C SER A 499 2.74 -10.91 -0.86
N ARG A 500 2.75 -9.90 -1.73
CA ARG A 500 3.84 -9.62 -2.66
C ARG A 500 4.38 -8.20 -2.48
N PHE A 501 5.69 -8.08 -2.58
CA PHE A 501 6.44 -6.84 -2.41
C PHE A 501 7.34 -6.63 -3.62
N TRP A 502 7.11 -5.55 -4.35
CA TRP A 502 8.01 -5.03 -5.36
C TRP A 502 8.58 -3.72 -4.82
N MET A 503 9.71 -3.78 -4.12
CA MET A 503 10.26 -2.62 -3.40
C MET A 503 10.82 -1.57 -4.36
N GLY A 504 11.25 -1.97 -5.56
CA GLY A 504 11.75 -1.04 -6.57
C GLY A 504 13.26 -0.87 -6.49
N ASN A 505 13.78 0.33 -6.68
CA ASN A 505 15.20 0.60 -6.41
C ASN A 505 15.35 1.24 -5.02
N GLY A 506 16.54 1.73 -4.68
CA GLY A 506 16.75 2.46 -3.43
C GLY A 506 17.21 1.55 -2.28
N THR A 507 17.39 2.11 -1.09
CA THR A 507 17.79 1.36 0.10
C THR A 507 16.55 0.99 0.89
N ASN A 508 15.96 -0.18 0.62
CA ASN A 508 14.65 -0.50 1.17
C ASN A 508 14.72 -1.26 2.50
N THR A 509 13.74 -1.03 3.37
CA THR A 509 13.57 -1.78 4.62
C THR A 509 12.22 -2.48 4.64
N LEU A 510 12.22 -3.80 4.81
CA LEU A 510 11.01 -4.60 5.01
C LEU A 510 11.07 -5.34 6.35
N SER A 511 10.17 -5.03 7.27
CA SER A 511 9.99 -5.77 8.53
C SER A 511 8.63 -6.43 8.61
N LEU A 512 8.61 -7.76 8.79
CA LEU A 512 7.39 -8.56 8.92
C LEU A 512 7.33 -9.26 10.28
N GLY A 513 6.13 -9.63 10.72
CA GLY A 513 5.91 -10.56 11.82
C GLY A 513 6.30 -12.01 11.45
N SER A 514 5.45 -12.98 11.79
CA SER A 514 5.51 -14.31 11.16
C SER A 514 5.00 -14.21 9.73
N SER A 515 5.51 -15.04 8.81
CA SER A 515 5.21 -14.89 7.39
C SER A 515 4.97 -16.21 6.66
N SER A 516 4.10 -16.20 5.65
CA SER A 516 3.82 -17.38 4.82
C SER A 516 3.44 -17.00 3.39
N SER A 517 3.99 -17.71 2.40
CA SER A 517 3.70 -17.45 0.98
C SER A 517 3.98 -16.00 0.56
N ILE A 518 5.17 -15.51 0.94
CA ILE A 518 5.64 -14.17 0.59
C ILE A 518 6.36 -14.19 -0.76
N GLY A 519 6.07 -13.23 -1.62
CA GLY A 519 6.94 -12.90 -2.77
C GLY A 519 7.63 -11.57 -2.54
N TYR A 520 8.95 -11.53 -2.52
CA TYR A 520 9.73 -10.29 -2.39
C TYR A 520 10.63 -10.10 -3.61
N SER A 521 10.70 -8.86 -4.09
CA SER A 521 11.56 -8.38 -5.17
C SER A 521 12.19 -7.05 -4.76
N GLY A 522 13.49 -7.07 -4.49
CA GLY A 522 14.26 -5.94 -3.98
C GLY A 522 14.75 -4.94 -5.03
N GLY A 523 14.95 -5.39 -6.28
CA GLY A 523 15.44 -4.55 -7.39
C GLY A 523 16.91 -4.14 -7.25
N THR A 524 17.22 -2.85 -7.14
CA THR A 524 18.61 -2.36 -7.03
C THR A 524 18.81 -1.49 -5.79
N GLY A 525 19.95 -1.62 -5.12
CA GLY A 525 20.28 -0.87 -3.91
C GLY A 525 20.51 -1.80 -2.73
N THR A 526 20.71 -1.24 -1.53
CA THR A 526 20.97 -2.03 -0.32
C THR A 526 19.67 -2.27 0.43
N ASP A 527 19.13 -3.49 0.36
CA ASP A 527 17.90 -3.83 1.03
C ASP A 527 18.11 -4.53 2.37
N THR A 528 17.25 -4.23 3.35
CA THR A 528 17.21 -4.89 4.65
C THR A 528 15.85 -5.52 4.90
N ILE A 529 15.82 -6.86 4.97
CA ILE A 529 14.63 -7.66 5.23
C ILE A 529 14.73 -8.29 6.63
N THR A 530 13.76 -8.05 7.49
CA THR A 530 13.66 -8.67 8.82
C THR A 530 12.33 -9.37 9.03
N ILE A 531 12.36 -10.69 9.19
CA ILE A 531 11.22 -11.51 9.61
C ILE A 531 11.36 -11.77 11.12
N ASN A 532 10.49 -11.14 11.91
CA ASN A 532 10.53 -11.24 13.36
C ASN A 532 10.10 -12.62 13.88
N GLY A 533 9.36 -13.38 13.07
CA GLY A 533 8.91 -14.75 13.36
C GLY A 533 9.52 -15.80 12.43
N SER A 534 8.75 -16.84 12.14
CA SER A 534 9.11 -17.88 11.16
C SER A 534 8.55 -17.54 9.78
N VAL A 535 9.18 -18.05 8.72
CA VAL A 535 8.73 -17.97 7.33
C VAL A 535 8.47 -19.37 6.76
N ASN A 536 7.35 -19.54 6.07
CA ASN A 536 6.95 -20.84 5.50
C ASN A 536 6.19 -20.73 4.16
N ASN A 537 5.66 -21.86 3.69
CA ASN A 537 4.73 -21.99 2.57
C ASN A 537 5.20 -21.34 1.26
N ASN A 538 6.37 -21.75 0.77
CA ASN A 538 6.87 -21.35 -0.54
C ASN A 538 7.17 -19.86 -0.67
N SER A 539 7.68 -19.24 0.41
CA SER A 539 8.10 -17.85 0.35
C SER A 539 9.35 -17.71 -0.52
N THR A 540 9.42 -16.65 -1.32
CA THR A 540 10.52 -16.38 -2.26
C THR A 540 11.03 -14.96 -2.03
N PHE A 541 12.33 -14.82 -1.79
CA PHE A 541 13.02 -13.55 -1.66
C PHE A 541 14.02 -13.38 -2.80
N ASN A 542 13.63 -12.66 -3.86
CA ASN A 542 14.59 -12.13 -4.82
C ASN A 542 15.14 -10.81 -4.25
N ILE A 543 16.37 -10.84 -3.78
CA ILE A 543 17.02 -9.72 -3.09
C ILE A 543 17.65 -8.71 -4.07
N GLY A 544 17.68 -9.01 -5.37
CA GLY A 544 18.12 -8.06 -6.38
C GLY A 544 19.64 -7.88 -6.41
N SER A 545 20.09 -6.63 -6.62
CA SER A 545 21.52 -6.25 -6.68
C SER A 545 21.82 -5.15 -5.68
N GLY A 546 23.07 -5.09 -5.21
CA GLY A 546 23.51 -4.25 -4.08
C GLY A 546 23.80 -5.10 -2.85
N ASP A 547 24.34 -4.50 -1.80
CA ASP A 547 24.69 -5.24 -0.58
C ASP A 547 23.41 -5.44 0.26
N ASN A 548 22.79 -6.63 0.26
CA ASN A 548 21.50 -6.87 0.91
C ASN A 548 21.64 -7.69 2.20
N SER A 549 20.65 -7.56 3.09
CA SER A 549 20.57 -8.35 4.32
C SER A 549 19.18 -8.94 4.53
N ILE A 550 19.12 -10.24 4.83
CA ILE A 550 17.90 -10.91 5.29
C ILE A 550 18.14 -11.58 6.65
N THR A 551 17.32 -11.22 7.62
CA THR A 551 17.30 -11.83 8.95
C THR A 551 15.94 -12.46 9.24
N ILE A 552 15.92 -13.78 9.41
CA ILE A 552 14.75 -14.54 9.86
C ILE A 552 15.03 -15.00 11.29
N ARG A 553 14.29 -14.47 12.28
CA ARG A 553 14.54 -14.80 13.69
C ARG A 553 14.05 -16.21 14.07
N GLY A 554 13.00 -16.69 13.41
CA GLY A 554 12.43 -18.03 13.60
C GLY A 554 12.95 -19.06 12.60
N ASN A 555 12.09 -20.05 12.30
CA ASN A 555 12.39 -21.07 11.29
C ASN A 555 12.14 -20.54 9.87
N ALA A 556 12.84 -21.12 8.90
CA ALA A 556 12.60 -20.94 7.48
C ALA A 556 12.32 -22.31 6.84
N GLU A 557 11.07 -22.53 6.46
CA GLU A 557 10.60 -23.80 5.90
C GLU A 557 10.14 -23.58 4.46
N GLN A 558 10.65 -24.37 3.51
CA GLN A 558 10.30 -24.25 2.09
C GLN A 558 10.39 -22.80 1.59
N THR A 559 11.49 -22.13 1.94
CA THR A 559 11.71 -20.71 1.66
C THR A 559 12.91 -20.57 0.75
N TRP A 560 12.77 -19.81 -0.33
CA TRP A 560 13.85 -19.50 -1.25
C TRP A 560 14.41 -18.11 -0.98
N ILE A 561 15.73 -17.99 -0.93
CA ILE A 561 16.44 -16.72 -0.78
C ILE A 561 17.44 -16.58 -1.93
N GLY A 562 17.44 -15.43 -2.57
CA GLY A 562 18.30 -15.14 -3.70
C GLY A 562 17.92 -15.94 -4.96
N VAL A 563 16.65 -15.89 -5.36
CA VAL A 563 16.21 -16.54 -6.60
C VAL A 563 16.44 -15.61 -7.78
N SER A 564 17.26 -16.04 -8.76
CA SER A 564 17.27 -15.43 -10.08
C SER A 564 16.11 -15.96 -10.91
N ASN A 565 14.98 -15.26 -10.88
CA ASN A 565 14.05 -15.32 -12.00
C ASN A 565 14.70 -14.55 -13.17
N ASN A 566 15.48 -15.29 -13.96
CA ASN A 566 16.10 -14.86 -15.22
C ASN A 566 15.15 -14.15 -16.20
N ASP A 567 13.83 -14.26 -16.02
CA ASP A 567 12.82 -13.48 -16.73
C ASP A 567 12.74 -11.98 -16.31
N GLN A 568 13.25 -11.59 -15.13
CA GLN A 568 13.23 -10.19 -14.63
C GLN A 568 14.55 -9.42 -14.85
N GLY A 569 15.61 -10.09 -15.32
CA GLY A 569 16.83 -9.40 -15.78
C GLY A 569 17.76 -8.83 -14.69
N PHE A 570 17.56 -9.13 -13.40
CA PHE A 570 18.51 -8.75 -12.35
C PHE A 570 19.55 -9.86 -12.15
N ALA A 571 20.83 -9.52 -12.32
CA ALA A 571 21.93 -10.35 -11.85
C ALA A 571 22.10 -10.12 -10.35
N GLN A 572 22.14 -11.19 -9.58
CA GLN A 572 22.40 -11.12 -8.14
C GLN A 572 23.87 -10.77 -7.94
N SER A 573 24.09 -9.62 -7.32
CA SER A 573 25.44 -9.07 -7.11
C SER A 573 25.46 -8.14 -5.91
N GLY A 574 26.60 -8.04 -5.22
CA GLY A 574 26.75 -7.29 -3.99
C GLY A 574 27.09 -8.22 -2.83
N ASN A 575 27.58 -7.68 -1.72
CA ASN A 575 27.94 -8.48 -0.54
C ASN A 575 26.70 -8.74 0.31
N ASP A 576 26.10 -9.91 0.15
CA ASP A 576 24.82 -10.26 0.76
C ASP A 576 24.99 -11.01 2.10
N THR A 577 24.04 -10.81 3.02
CA THR A 577 24.03 -11.47 4.33
C THR A 577 22.69 -12.12 4.64
N VAL A 578 22.70 -13.44 4.86
CA VAL A 578 21.54 -14.23 5.29
C VAL A 578 21.75 -14.76 6.71
N THR A 579 20.84 -14.42 7.62
CA THR A 579 20.82 -14.96 8.98
C THR A 579 19.49 -15.64 9.29
N ILE A 580 19.54 -16.93 9.65
CA ILE A 580 18.40 -17.71 10.11
C ILE A 580 18.64 -18.12 11.57
N GLY A 581 17.82 -17.60 12.48
CA GLY A 581 17.87 -17.85 13.91
C GLY A 581 17.37 -19.24 14.32
N GLY A 582 16.43 -19.80 13.56
CA GLY A 582 15.87 -21.14 13.76
C GLY A 582 16.39 -22.17 12.77
N ASN A 583 15.56 -23.17 12.49
CA ASN A 583 15.87 -24.22 11.52
C ASN A 583 15.68 -23.72 10.09
N PHE A 584 16.50 -24.23 9.17
CA PHE A 584 16.29 -24.09 7.73
C PHE A 584 15.97 -25.45 7.13
N THR A 585 14.78 -25.59 6.54
CA THR A 585 14.32 -26.84 5.92
C THR A 585 13.88 -26.56 4.49
N GLY A 586 14.67 -27.05 3.52
CA GLY A 586 14.41 -26.88 2.09
C GLY A 586 13.38 -27.87 1.53
N LYS A 587 13.42 -28.06 0.20
CA LYS A 587 12.57 -29.01 -0.54
C LYS A 587 13.36 -30.17 -1.17
N GLY A 588 14.60 -30.36 -0.73
CA GLY A 588 15.59 -31.23 -1.36
C GLY A 588 16.56 -30.45 -2.24
N ILE A 589 17.70 -31.09 -2.52
CA ILE A 589 18.88 -30.49 -3.17
C ILE A 589 18.72 -30.18 -4.67
N ASP A 590 17.67 -30.70 -5.32
CA ASP A 590 17.37 -30.46 -6.73
C ASP A 590 16.57 -29.17 -6.97
N ASN A 591 16.21 -28.46 -5.88
CA ASN A 591 15.56 -27.17 -5.92
C ASN A 591 16.51 -26.13 -5.32
N GLU A 592 16.59 -24.93 -5.90
CA GLU A 592 17.36 -23.82 -5.30
C GLU A 592 16.75 -23.44 -3.94
N VAL A 593 17.53 -23.00 -2.95
CA VAL A 593 16.96 -22.63 -1.63
C VAL A 593 17.70 -21.45 -0.99
N ILE A 594 19.04 -21.36 -1.09
CA ILE A 594 19.79 -20.10 -0.97
C ILE A 594 20.75 -20.00 -2.16
N ASN A 595 20.78 -18.86 -2.85
CA ASN A 595 21.69 -18.58 -3.96
C ASN A 595 22.03 -17.08 -4.01
N LEU A 596 23.24 -16.66 -3.65
CA LEU A 596 23.54 -15.24 -3.43
C LEU A 596 24.25 -14.55 -4.62
N GLY A 597 24.90 -15.32 -5.49
CA GLY A 597 25.42 -14.79 -6.75
C GLY A 597 26.82 -14.23 -6.60
N ALA A 598 27.10 -13.03 -7.09
CA ALA A 598 28.45 -12.46 -7.07
C ALA A 598 28.63 -11.47 -5.92
N GLY A 599 29.64 -11.64 -5.08
CA GLY A 599 29.90 -10.78 -3.93
C GLY A 599 30.64 -11.54 -2.84
N GLN A 600 31.06 -10.85 -1.78
CA GLN A 600 31.54 -11.54 -0.58
C GLN A 600 30.35 -11.78 0.34
N ASP A 601 29.76 -12.95 0.22
CA ASP A 601 28.48 -13.28 0.82
C ASP A 601 28.63 -14.03 2.15
N SER A 602 27.60 -13.95 2.99
CA SER A 602 27.56 -14.67 4.25
C SER A 602 26.22 -15.32 4.58
N VAL A 603 26.25 -16.59 4.97
CA VAL A 603 25.09 -17.34 5.45
C VAL A 603 25.35 -17.86 6.86
N THR A 604 24.48 -17.53 7.80
CA THR A 604 24.47 -18.11 9.16
C THR A 604 23.14 -18.79 9.45
N ILE A 605 23.19 -20.08 9.79
CA ILE A 605 22.03 -20.86 10.24
C ILE A 605 22.28 -21.33 11.67
N SER A 606 21.50 -20.80 12.60
CA SER A 606 21.66 -21.08 14.03
C SER A 606 21.04 -22.41 14.45
N GLY A 607 19.93 -22.81 13.81
CA GLY A 607 19.26 -24.09 14.03
C GLY A 607 19.71 -25.18 13.07
N LYS A 608 18.89 -26.23 12.94
CA LYS A 608 19.13 -27.39 12.08
C LYS A 608 19.08 -26.98 10.60
N LEU A 609 19.99 -27.53 9.79
CA LEU A 609 19.93 -27.53 8.32
C LEU A 609 19.37 -28.87 7.84
N GLN A 610 18.35 -28.85 6.98
CA GLN A 610 17.77 -30.07 6.44
C GLN A 610 17.26 -29.91 4.99
N ASP A 611 17.58 -30.89 4.15
CA ASP A 611 17.01 -31.03 2.80
C ASP A 611 17.20 -29.77 1.93
N SER A 612 18.40 -29.16 2.01
CA SER A 612 18.67 -27.83 1.46
C SER A 612 19.87 -27.77 0.52
N LEU A 613 19.79 -26.84 -0.43
CA LEU A 613 20.88 -26.41 -1.30
C LEU A 613 21.24 -24.94 -0.97
N ILE A 614 22.52 -24.70 -0.68
CA ILE A 614 23.11 -23.38 -0.50
C ILE A 614 24.19 -23.22 -1.58
N ARG A 615 24.06 -22.17 -2.39
CA ARG A 615 25.07 -21.71 -3.36
C ARG A 615 25.46 -20.29 -2.98
N MET A 616 26.75 -20.03 -2.83
CA MET A 616 27.21 -18.68 -2.49
C MET A 616 27.49 -17.92 -3.79
N GLY A 617 28.45 -18.37 -4.59
CA GLY A 617 28.63 -17.97 -5.99
C GLY A 617 30.05 -17.48 -6.25
N ASP A 618 30.22 -16.27 -6.76
CA ASP A 618 31.55 -15.71 -7.04
C ASP A 618 31.95 -14.68 -5.96
N GLY A 619 33.06 -14.88 -5.29
CA GLY A 619 33.62 -13.99 -4.27
C GLY A 619 34.07 -14.79 -3.04
N ASN A 620 34.70 -14.13 -2.07
CA ASN A 620 35.18 -14.82 -0.87
C ASN A 620 34.04 -14.95 0.14
N ASP A 621 33.43 -16.12 0.19
CA ASP A 621 32.17 -16.37 0.86
C ASP A 621 32.32 -17.07 2.20
N SER A 622 31.28 -16.96 3.03
CA SER A 622 31.25 -17.62 4.34
C SER A 622 29.92 -18.30 4.66
N VAL A 623 29.98 -19.58 5.03
CA VAL A 623 28.81 -20.35 5.49
C VAL A 623 29.07 -20.87 6.90
N THR A 624 28.20 -20.51 7.84
CA THR A 624 28.24 -21.00 9.23
C THR A 624 26.96 -21.71 9.62
N ILE A 625 27.06 -23.00 9.93
CA ILE A 625 25.96 -23.81 10.46
C ILE A 625 26.23 -24.19 11.92
N ARG A 626 25.34 -23.76 12.82
CA ARG A 626 25.46 -23.99 14.28
C ARG A 626 24.64 -25.17 14.79
N GLY A 627 23.54 -25.50 14.12
CA GLY A 627 22.75 -26.69 14.43
C GLY A 627 23.27 -27.94 13.73
N ILE A 628 22.56 -29.04 13.98
CA ILE A 628 22.81 -30.33 13.32
C ILE A 628 22.50 -30.21 11.82
N ILE A 629 23.27 -30.92 10.99
CA ILE A 629 22.93 -31.13 9.57
C ILE A 629 22.30 -32.53 9.43
N ASP A 630 21.09 -32.59 8.89
CA ASP A 630 20.30 -33.82 8.68
C ASP A 630 19.67 -33.84 7.28
N GLY A 631 19.15 -34.98 6.82
CA GLY A 631 18.61 -35.10 5.45
C GLY A 631 19.68 -34.98 4.35
N GLN A 632 19.28 -34.65 3.13
CA GLN A 632 20.23 -34.46 2.01
C GLN A 632 20.61 -33.00 1.85
N ASN A 633 21.90 -32.66 1.80
CA ASN A 633 22.31 -31.24 1.72
C ASN A 633 23.48 -31.04 0.76
N ARG A 634 23.51 -29.88 0.12
CA ARG A 634 24.66 -29.41 -0.66
C ARG A 634 24.95 -27.97 -0.28
N ILE A 635 26.18 -27.71 0.14
CA ILE A 635 26.74 -26.39 0.38
C ILE A 635 27.86 -26.21 -0.63
N ASP A 636 27.71 -25.24 -1.51
CA ASP A 636 28.56 -24.96 -2.67
C ASP A 636 29.00 -23.51 -2.54
N ALA A 637 30.29 -23.27 -2.25
CA ALA A 637 30.77 -21.91 -2.04
C ALA A 637 31.02 -21.20 -3.38
N GLY A 638 31.69 -21.86 -4.33
CA GLY A 638 31.79 -21.39 -5.71
C GLY A 638 33.20 -20.90 -6.04
N SER A 639 33.35 -19.70 -6.58
CA SER A 639 34.66 -19.16 -6.95
C SER A 639 35.13 -18.16 -5.91
N GLY A 640 36.26 -18.36 -5.24
CA GLY A 640 36.77 -17.48 -4.19
C GLY A 640 37.58 -18.24 -3.16
N ASP A 641 38.24 -17.52 -2.25
CA ASP A 641 38.84 -18.16 -1.07
C ASP A 641 37.76 -18.27 0.02
N ASP A 642 37.05 -19.41 0.07
CA ASP A 642 35.81 -19.54 0.85
C ASP A 642 35.97 -20.21 2.21
N VAL A 643 35.00 -19.98 3.10
CA VAL A 643 34.97 -20.56 4.45
C VAL A 643 33.64 -21.24 4.76
N ILE A 644 33.67 -22.57 4.92
CA ILE A 644 32.53 -23.36 5.38
C ILE A 644 32.78 -23.90 6.80
N THR A 645 32.00 -23.45 7.77
CA THR A 645 32.10 -23.84 9.18
C THR A 645 30.83 -24.53 9.68
N VAL A 646 30.97 -25.78 10.11
CA VAL A 646 29.91 -26.57 10.77
C VAL A 646 30.33 -26.89 12.20
N THR A 647 29.71 -26.22 13.17
CA THR A 647 30.11 -26.30 14.58
C THR A 647 29.42 -27.44 15.35
N ASN A 648 28.58 -28.22 14.67
CA ASN A 648 27.82 -29.32 15.26
C ASN A 648 27.93 -30.61 14.41
N GLN A 649 27.14 -31.62 14.74
CA GLN A 649 27.18 -32.93 14.09
C GLN A 649 26.52 -32.90 12.70
N ILE A 650 27.19 -33.51 11.72
CA ILE A 650 26.62 -33.88 10.42
C ILE A 650 26.24 -35.36 10.50
N THR A 651 24.98 -35.63 10.81
CA THR A 651 24.44 -37.00 11.00
C THR A 651 23.72 -37.55 9.77
N SER A 652 23.49 -36.67 8.80
CA SER A 652 22.90 -36.91 7.49
C SER A 652 23.66 -37.92 6.64
N ARG A 653 22.99 -38.36 5.58
CA ARG A 653 23.59 -39.01 4.41
C ARG A 653 23.49 -38.05 3.22
N ASN A 654 24.35 -38.18 2.22
CA ASN A 654 24.35 -37.30 1.04
C ASN A 654 24.47 -35.82 1.42
N THR A 655 25.34 -35.48 2.38
CA THR A 655 25.77 -34.10 2.62
C THR A 655 27.09 -33.84 1.90
N GLN A 656 27.09 -32.81 1.07
CA GLN A 656 28.21 -32.38 0.24
C GLN A 656 28.63 -30.98 0.68
N LEU A 657 29.89 -30.83 1.11
CA LEU A 657 30.52 -29.52 1.32
C LEU A 657 31.52 -29.31 0.19
N ILE A 658 31.39 -28.22 -0.57
CA ILE A 658 32.15 -27.95 -1.79
C ILE A 658 32.69 -26.53 -1.73
N GLY A 659 33.99 -26.39 -1.93
CA GLY A 659 34.71 -25.12 -1.95
C GLY A 659 34.53 -24.50 -3.33
N GLY A 660 35.24 -25.04 -4.32
CA GLY A 660 35.07 -24.72 -5.73
C GLY A 660 36.39 -24.25 -6.32
N GLU A 661 36.45 -23.05 -6.87
CA GLU A 661 37.71 -22.47 -7.35
C GLU A 661 38.31 -21.54 -6.29
N GLY A 662 39.50 -21.81 -5.76
CA GLY A 662 40.18 -20.93 -4.80
C GLY A 662 40.86 -21.72 -3.69
N ASN A 663 41.28 -21.04 -2.61
CA ASN A 663 41.89 -21.71 -1.46
C ASN A 663 40.88 -21.79 -0.32
N ASP A 664 40.13 -22.89 -0.29
CA ASP A 664 38.97 -23.00 0.57
C ASP A 664 39.30 -23.60 1.94
N THR A 665 38.52 -23.20 2.94
CA THR A 665 38.67 -23.67 4.31
C THR A 665 37.37 -24.26 4.85
N PHE A 666 37.43 -25.55 5.20
CA PHE A 666 36.35 -26.27 5.88
C PHE A 666 36.68 -26.44 7.36
N THR A 667 35.71 -26.24 8.24
CA THR A 667 35.83 -26.58 9.67
C THR A 667 34.65 -27.44 10.10
N VAL A 668 34.93 -28.66 10.57
CA VAL A 668 33.89 -29.63 10.96
C VAL A 668 34.14 -30.18 12.37
N LEU A 669 33.05 -30.38 13.12
CA LEU A 669 33.10 -31.06 14.43
C LEU A 669 33.03 -32.59 14.26
N TYR A 670 31.89 -33.08 13.76
CA TYR A 670 31.66 -34.51 13.53
C TYR A 670 30.99 -34.73 12.19
N PHE A 671 31.57 -35.60 11.38
CA PHE A 671 31.04 -36.03 10.09
C PHE A 671 30.78 -37.54 10.13
N ARG A 672 29.51 -37.94 9.96
CA ARG A 672 29.15 -39.34 9.87
C ARG A 672 29.79 -39.99 8.64
N GLY A 673 30.62 -41.00 8.88
CA GLY A 673 31.10 -41.89 7.82
C GLY A 673 29.97 -42.79 7.32
N ASP A 674 29.65 -42.68 6.03
CA ASP A 674 28.63 -43.52 5.38
C ASP A 674 28.81 -43.76 3.88
N ASN A 675 29.91 -43.29 3.28
CA ASN A 675 30.21 -43.32 1.84
C ASN A 675 29.33 -42.45 0.93
N GLN A 676 28.42 -41.65 1.49
CA GLN A 676 27.50 -40.78 0.76
C GLN A 676 27.79 -39.30 1.02
N ASN A 677 28.38 -39.02 2.18
CA ASN A 677 28.91 -37.72 2.53
C ASN A 677 30.26 -37.44 1.85
N ALA A 678 30.50 -36.19 1.48
CA ALA A 678 31.79 -35.76 0.97
C ALA A 678 32.15 -34.32 1.34
N VAL A 679 33.45 -34.05 1.37
CA VAL A 679 34.06 -32.73 1.34
C VAL A 679 34.93 -32.66 0.08
N SER A 680 34.68 -31.67 -0.77
CA SER A 680 35.43 -31.41 -1.99
C SER A 680 36.06 -30.03 -1.90
N GLY A 681 37.38 -29.93 -1.96
CA GLY A 681 38.04 -28.63 -2.04
C GLY A 681 37.77 -28.00 -3.39
N GLY A 682 38.19 -28.68 -4.46
CA GLY A 682 37.99 -28.24 -5.83
C GLY A 682 39.33 -27.88 -6.43
N THR A 683 39.44 -26.75 -7.12
CA THR A 683 40.71 -26.29 -7.65
C THR A 683 41.36 -25.29 -6.70
N GLY A 684 42.63 -25.51 -6.35
CA GLY A 684 43.40 -24.59 -5.54
C GLY A 684 44.13 -25.31 -4.41
N LYS A 685 44.33 -24.64 -3.26
CA LYS A 685 44.94 -25.26 -2.09
C LYS A 685 43.95 -25.24 -0.92
N ASP A 686 43.28 -26.37 -0.75
CA ASP A 686 42.15 -26.47 0.16
C ASP A 686 42.52 -27.09 1.50
N THR A 687 41.85 -26.61 2.55
CA THR A 687 42.14 -26.98 3.95
C THR A 687 40.91 -27.51 4.67
N LEU A 688 40.99 -28.74 5.19
CA LEU A 688 40.00 -29.32 6.10
C LEU A 688 40.50 -29.32 7.56
N ASN A 689 39.88 -28.51 8.40
CA ASN A 689 40.08 -28.50 9.85
C ASN A 689 39.09 -29.43 10.55
N ILE A 690 39.60 -30.47 11.21
CA ILE A 690 38.82 -31.43 11.99
C ILE A 690 38.94 -31.09 13.47
N THR A 691 37.83 -30.65 14.08
CA THR A 691 37.83 -30.15 15.47
C THR A 691 37.26 -31.10 16.51
N GLY A 692 36.42 -32.04 16.09
CA GLY A 692 35.87 -33.06 16.98
C GLY A 692 36.57 -34.41 16.87
N ASN A 693 35.88 -35.45 17.34
CA ASN A 693 36.40 -36.80 17.52
C ASN A 693 35.58 -37.87 16.76
N ASN A 694 36.20 -39.03 16.55
CA ASN A 694 35.61 -40.21 15.88
C ASN A 694 35.19 -39.96 14.43
N ASN A 695 35.78 -38.96 13.78
CA ASN A 695 35.61 -38.77 12.35
C ASN A 695 36.32 -39.88 11.58
N GLN A 696 35.69 -40.31 10.49
CA GLN A 696 36.22 -41.34 9.60
C GLN A 696 36.16 -40.79 8.17
N PHE A 697 37.34 -40.49 7.61
CA PHE A 697 37.50 -39.88 6.30
C PHE A 697 38.33 -40.74 5.37
N ILE A 698 38.01 -40.79 4.09
CA ILE A 698 38.75 -41.55 3.09
C ILE A 698 39.14 -40.70 1.89
N VAL A 699 40.39 -40.83 1.47
CA VAL A 699 40.87 -40.46 0.13
C VAL A 699 40.86 -41.75 -0.69
N GLY A 700 39.75 -42.02 -1.38
CA GLY A 700 39.46 -43.33 -1.96
C GLY A 700 38.00 -43.57 -2.38
N TYR A 701 37.74 -44.67 -3.10
CA TYR A 701 36.42 -44.95 -3.71
C TYR A 701 35.32 -45.57 -2.82
N SER A 702 35.59 -46.39 -1.79
CA SER A 702 34.51 -46.81 -0.85
C SER A 702 34.99 -47.59 0.39
N SER A 703 34.67 -47.08 1.60
CA SER A 703 34.90 -47.80 2.88
C SER A 703 33.79 -47.62 3.93
N GLY A 704 32.67 -46.97 3.57
CA GLY A 704 31.66 -46.55 4.55
C GLY A 704 32.07 -45.32 5.36
N TRP A 705 33.09 -44.57 4.90
CA TRP A 705 33.62 -43.36 5.52
C TRP A 705 33.26 -42.12 4.68
N THR A 706 33.46 -40.91 5.20
CA THR A 706 33.20 -39.67 4.45
C THR A 706 34.29 -39.46 3.40
N ASN A 707 33.91 -39.17 2.16
CA ASN A 707 34.88 -38.98 1.08
C ASN A 707 35.55 -37.61 1.17
N LEU A 708 36.86 -37.57 0.94
CA LEU A 708 37.62 -36.35 0.74
C LEU A 708 38.11 -36.32 -0.71
N TRP A 709 37.73 -35.27 -1.42
CA TRP A 709 38.13 -35.05 -2.81
C TRP A 709 38.86 -33.72 -2.91
N SER A 710 39.99 -33.72 -3.60
CA SER A 710 40.75 -32.50 -3.90
C SER A 710 40.98 -31.63 -2.65
N ILE A 711 41.48 -32.25 -1.57
CA ILE A 711 41.90 -31.55 -0.35
C ILE A 711 43.42 -31.68 -0.25
N GLU A 712 44.13 -30.56 -0.16
CA GLU A 712 45.59 -30.54 -0.10
C GLU A 712 46.11 -30.54 1.35
N GLU A 713 45.33 -30.02 2.29
CA GLU A 713 45.72 -29.88 3.68
C GLU A 713 44.63 -30.36 4.63
N ILE A 714 44.90 -31.40 5.42
CA ILE A 714 44.00 -31.88 6.46
C ILE A 714 44.66 -31.62 7.81
N VAL A 715 43.98 -30.88 8.68
CA VAL A 715 44.51 -30.51 9.99
C VAL A 715 43.62 -31.09 11.08
N PHE A 716 44.20 -31.95 11.91
CA PHE A 716 43.58 -32.28 13.19
C PHE A 716 43.77 -31.09 14.13
N LYS A 717 42.73 -30.27 14.34
CA LYS A 717 42.75 -29.06 15.19
C LYS A 717 41.89 -29.27 16.43
N GLY A 718 42.45 -29.65 17.57
CA GLY A 718 41.65 -29.74 18.80
C GLY A 718 42.24 -30.62 19.91
N THR A 719 41.52 -30.72 21.03
CA THR A 719 41.99 -31.43 22.23
C THR A 719 41.44 -32.85 22.39
N SER A 720 40.64 -33.33 21.44
CA SER A 720 39.95 -34.63 21.52
C SER A 720 39.87 -35.30 20.16
N GLY A 721 40.36 -36.54 20.02
CA GLY A 721 40.32 -37.24 18.74
C GLY A 721 40.84 -38.67 18.73
N ARG A 722 39.99 -39.59 18.26
CA ARG A 722 40.31 -40.89 17.62
C ARG A 722 39.90 -40.82 16.15
N ASN A 723 40.29 -39.74 15.47
CA ASN A 723 39.92 -39.55 14.07
C ASN A 723 40.79 -40.46 13.20
N THR A 724 40.23 -40.96 12.11
CA THR A 724 40.95 -41.79 11.15
C THR A 724 40.79 -41.24 9.75
N ILE A 725 41.93 -41.02 9.08
CA ILE A 725 41.98 -40.75 7.64
C ILE A 725 42.56 -42.00 6.97
N ARG A 726 41.84 -42.59 6.01
CA ARG A 726 42.31 -43.73 5.23
C ARG A 726 42.68 -43.29 3.83
N ILE A 727 43.82 -43.75 3.37
CA ILE A 727 44.37 -43.48 2.05
C ILE A 727 44.33 -44.77 1.25
N ASP A 728 43.33 -44.91 0.38
CA ASP A 728 43.12 -46.08 -0.47
C ASP A 728 43.52 -45.83 -1.93
N GLU A 729 43.66 -44.57 -2.33
CA GLU A 729 44.06 -44.17 -3.66
C GLU A 729 45.47 -43.59 -3.73
N LYS A 730 46.05 -43.68 -4.93
CA LYS A 730 47.34 -43.06 -5.26
C LYS A 730 47.19 -41.64 -5.83
N SER A 731 45.99 -41.26 -6.27
CA SER A 731 45.65 -39.90 -6.70
C SER A 731 45.13 -39.18 -5.47
N LEU A 732 45.99 -38.38 -4.85
CA LEU A 732 45.68 -37.78 -3.55
C LEU A 732 44.95 -36.44 -3.67
N THR A 733 45.23 -35.70 -4.75
CA THR A 733 44.73 -34.35 -5.02
C THR A 733 44.55 -34.15 -6.53
N GLU A 734 43.87 -33.09 -6.95
CA GLU A 734 43.68 -32.80 -8.38
C GLU A 734 44.68 -31.74 -8.90
N ASP A 735 44.97 -30.66 -8.15
CA ASP A 735 45.55 -29.45 -8.75
C ASP A 735 46.90 -28.92 -8.21
N ASN A 736 47.40 -29.38 -7.06
CA ASN A 736 48.64 -28.82 -6.48
C ASN A 736 49.78 -29.83 -6.33
N ASN A 737 50.74 -29.83 -7.28
CA ASN A 737 52.00 -30.61 -7.26
C ASN A 737 51.85 -32.06 -6.77
N LYS A 738 50.62 -32.59 -6.81
CA LYS A 738 50.21 -33.91 -6.35
C LYS A 738 50.47 -34.18 -4.85
N SER A 739 50.47 -33.17 -3.98
CA SER A 739 50.83 -33.33 -2.56
C SER A 739 49.65 -33.16 -1.59
N LEU A 740 49.50 -34.10 -0.65
CA LEU A 740 48.55 -34.04 0.47
C LEU A 740 49.30 -33.97 1.81
N TYR A 741 48.97 -32.99 2.64
CA TYR A 741 49.52 -32.79 3.97
C TYR A 741 48.49 -33.14 5.04
N ILE A 742 48.87 -34.02 5.98
CA ILE A 742 48.09 -34.33 7.17
C ILE A 742 48.86 -33.84 8.39
N LYS A 743 48.36 -32.75 8.98
CA LYS A 743 48.99 -32.01 10.07
C LYS A 743 48.38 -32.35 11.43
N ASN A 744 49.20 -32.32 12.47
CA ASN A 744 48.81 -32.62 13.84
C ASN A 744 48.90 -31.38 14.71
N GLN A 745 47.84 -30.57 14.71
CA GLN A 745 47.66 -29.47 15.66
C GLN A 745 46.74 -29.89 16.82
N SER A 746 46.82 -31.18 17.19
CA SER A 746 45.99 -31.78 18.23
C SER A 746 46.86 -32.40 19.33
N THR A 747 46.32 -32.49 20.53
CA THR A 747 46.95 -33.19 21.65
C THR A 747 46.49 -34.65 21.80
N SER A 748 45.75 -35.17 20.81
CA SER A 748 45.02 -36.44 20.87
C SER A 748 45.53 -37.49 19.87
N SER A 749 45.19 -38.77 20.08
CA SER A 749 45.65 -39.89 19.26
C SER A 749 44.83 -40.05 17.98
N ASN A 750 45.25 -39.40 16.89
CA ASN A 750 44.69 -39.60 15.55
C ASN A 750 45.44 -40.68 14.76
N THR A 751 44.75 -41.30 13.80
CA THR A 751 45.28 -42.37 12.96
C THR A 751 45.22 -42.01 11.48
N VAL A 752 46.28 -42.34 10.74
CA VAL A 752 46.25 -42.39 9.27
C VAL A 752 46.51 -43.84 8.85
N ASP A 753 45.57 -44.42 8.11
CA ASP A 753 45.64 -45.78 7.55
C ASP A 753 46.11 -45.69 6.10
N VAL A 754 47.36 -46.10 5.84
CA VAL A 754 47.95 -46.00 4.49
C VAL A 754 47.84 -47.35 3.79
N ASN A 755 46.72 -47.57 3.12
CA ASN A 755 46.39 -48.82 2.44
C ASN A 755 46.64 -48.79 0.92
N ALA A 756 47.04 -47.64 0.37
CA ALA A 756 47.52 -47.52 -1.01
C ALA A 756 48.99 -47.95 -1.18
N ARG A 757 49.33 -48.54 -2.34
CA ARG A 757 50.72 -48.93 -2.67
C ARG A 757 51.58 -47.70 -2.97
N TYR A 758 52.67 -47.53 -2.24
CA TYR A 758 53.66 -46.46 -2.43
C TYR A 758 54.99 -47.00 -2.99
N SER A 759 55.72 -46.15 -3.71
CA SER A 759 57.02 -46.46 -4.31
C SER A 759 58.19 -46.24 -3.33
N SER A 760 58.05 -45.30 -2.40
CA SER A 760 59.05 -45.08 -1.35
C SER A 760 58.46 -44.42 -0.11
N LYS A 761 59.13 -44.64 1.04
CA LYS A 761 58.84 -44.02 2.32
C LYS A 761 60.11 -43.36 2.86
N SER A 762 60.00 -42.12 3.32
CA SER A 762 61.14 -41.34 3.85
C SER A 762 60.71 -40.45 5.01
N LYS A 763 61.68 -39.70 5.57
CA LYS A 763 61.46 -38.66 6.57
C LYS A 763 61.94 -37.33 6.02
N GLN A 764 61.17 -36.27 6.23
CA GLN A 764 61.53 -34.90 5.85
C GLN A 764 61.17 -33.94 6.97
N THR A 765 61.98 -32.90 7.14
CA THR A 765 61.68 -31.78 8.04
C THR A 765 61.39 -30.57 7.17
N LEU A 766 60.22 -29.98 7.33
CA LEU A 766 59.81 -28.76 6.64
C LEU A 766 59.73 -27.63 7.68
N HIS A 767 59.95 -26.39 7.23
CA HIS A 767 59.82 -25.20 8.05
C HIS A 767 58.54 -24.48 7.61
N GLU A 768 57.64 -24.23 8.55
CA GLU A 768 56.32 -23.64 8.29
C GLU A 768 56.00 -22.60 9.37
N ASP A 769 55.53 -21.42 8.97
CA ASP A 769 54.85 -20.47 9.85
C ASP A 769 53.36 -20.81 9.92
N ARG A 770 52.92 -21.41 11.04
CA ARG A 770 51.55 -21.91 11.22
C ARG A 770 50.66 -21.01 12.06
N ASP A 771 51.24 -20.09 12.83
CA ASP A 771 50.50 -19.13 13.66
C ASP A 771 50.55 -17.71 13.07
N SER A 772 51.16 -17.54 11.89
CA SER A 772 51.29 -16.29 11.15
C SER A 772 52.02 -15.22 11.96
N ASN A 773 52.93 -15.64 12.84
CA ASN A 773 53.74 -14.72 13.66
C ASN A 773 55.03 -14.26 12.94
N GLY A 774 55.29 -14.77 11.73
CA GLY A 774 56.48 -14.49 10.92
C GLY A 774 57.70 -15.35 11.25
N GLN A 775 57.58 -16.38 12.09
CA GLN A 775 58.64 -17.33 12.42
C GLN A 775 58.28 -18.73 11.93
N ASP A 776 59.12 -19.28 11.06
CA ASP A 776 58.98 -20.68 10.65
C ASP A 776 59.45 -21.63 11.77
N GLU A 777 58.60 -22.59 12.11
CA GLU A 777 58.96 -23.69 13.01
C GLU A 777 59.23 -24.98 12.22
N ALA A 778 60.12 -25.83 12.74
CA ALA A 778 60.50 -27.08 12.10
C ALA A 778 59.51 -28.21 12.46
N TYR A 779 58.81 -28.74 11.46
CA TYR A 779 57.88 -29.87 11.60
C TYR A 779 58.42 -31.10 10.85
N SER A 780 58.40 -32.26 11.51
CA SER A 780 58.89 -33.52 10.94
C SER A 780 57.74 -34.34 10.37
N TYR A 781 57.92 -34.84 9.16
CA TYR A 781 56.94 -35.61 8.41
C TYR A 781 57.47 -36.97 8.00
N THR A 782 56.59 -37.98 8.10
CA THR A 782 56.74 -39.24 7.38
C THR A 782 56.16 -39.06 5.98
N VAL A 783 56.98 -39.25 4.95
CA VAL A 783 56.65 -38.93 3.57
C VAL A 783 56.53 -40.20 2.73
N TYR A 784 55.39 -40.38 2.07
CA TYR A 784 55.10 -41.49 1.16
C TYR A 784 55.01 -40.95 -0.28
N LYS A 785 55.75 -41.55 -1.21
CA LYS A 785 55.64 -41.23 -2.64
C LYS A 785 54.88 -42.34 -3.37
N PHE A 786 53.93 -41.96 -4.20
CA PHE A 786 53.11 -42.87 -5.01
C PHE A 786 53.48 -42.75 -6.48
N ASP A 787 53.10 -43.76 -7.26
CA ASP A 787 53.29 -43.74 -8.71
C ASP A 787 52.44 -42.62 -9.34
N GLY A 788 53.00 -41.91 -10.31
CA GLY A 788 52.34 -40.75 -10.95
C GLY A 788 52.69 -39.40 -10.32
N GLY A 789 53.56 -39.38 -9.31
CA GLY A 789 54.13 -38.16 -8.73
C GLY A 789 53.46 -37.67 -7.46
N TYR A 790 52.47 -38.39 -6.93
CA TYR A 790 51.77 -38.02 -5.71
C TYR A 790 52.59 -38.25 -4.45
N THR A 791 52.50 -37.31 -3.50
CA THR A 791 53.24 -37.36 -2.25
C THR A 791 52.33 -37.08 -1.06
N LEU A 792 52.32 -37.99 -0.08
CA LEU A 792 51.60 -37.83 1.19
C LEU A 792 52.59 -37.48 2.29
N TYR A 793 52.33 -36.39 2.98
CA TYR A 793 53.07 -35.92 4.15
C TYR A 793 52.22 -36.14 5.40
N ILE A 794 52.68 -36.99 6.32
CA ILE A 794 52.00 -37.23 7.60
C ILE A 794 52.90 -36.70 8.72
N GLU A 795 52.44 -35.71 9.46
CA GLU A 795 53.20 -35.11 10.56
C GLU A 795 53.44 -36.11 11.69
N ASP A 796 54.62 -36.02 12.30
CA ASP A 796 55.00 -36.86 13.43
C ASP A 796 54.07 -36.63 14.63
N GLY A 797 53.81 -37.70 15.39
CA GLY A 797 52.80 -37.71 16.45
C GLY A 797 51.44 -38.27 16.02
N ILE A 798 51.19 -38.42 14.72
CA ILE A 798 50.04 -39.17 14.18
C ILE A 798 50.39 -40.66 14.12
N LYS A 799 49.47 -41.53 14.57
CA LYS A 799 49.64 -42.99 14.44
C LYS A 799 49.43 -43.41 13.00
N ILE A 800 50.42 -44.06 12.39
CA ILE A 800 50.30 -44.62 11.04
C ILE A 800 50.13 -46.13 11.14
N ILE A 801 49.13 -46.69 10.46
CA ILE A 801 48.89 -48.15 10.38
C ILE A 801 48.98 -48.68 8.96
#